data_AF-A0A9P3KW95-F1
#
_entry.id   AF-A0A9P3KW95-F1
#
_cell.length_a   1.000
_cell.length_b   1.000
_cell.length_c   1.000
_cell.angle_alpha   90.00
_cell.angle_beta   90.00
_cell.angle_gamma   90.00
#
_symmetry.space_group_name_H-M   'P 1'
#
loop_
_entity.id
_entity.type
_entity.pdbx_description
1 polymer ?
#
loop_
_entity_poly.entity_id
_entity_poly.type
_entity_poly.pdbx_seq_one_letter_code
_entity_poly.pdbx_strand_id
1 'polypeptide(L)'
;MIPSRSRRLRARPVTSSCRPSLPLLLLLLIASSSASHPPIPISEQLPPAPVPPAGHPPVILPVVDEPRSPRQPHVFGRQSTQSVRGKAGFAQSADAGEETAAPGRAGRALAASATAGANAGACDAEWMLLWPAQGCWRPPRIAGQGGSSTRVAPASSSARDTSAFRSASAKSAASAGLVKAQSAAPSGIVTAQSATPPPPPPADEGTPPPPPPTRPDEGDPGDGGSVPPGGNEARLEPANEIISVCRSGAPSTITIAPDWNGQTWRGWGTSLAWFANYVGKLPEEQFSLVMDLLFDKAKGIGLNLARYHIGGTFNASNSPQFLTAAWETRALPGFRPQPNGPYDWMADGRQRRTMLAALARNVDEVEAVSYSPPWWMTVSGDTAGAAEMNQCNLKPEFFRAYTEYQAAVIEHYRTHWNVTFSTMNPANEALEGWWLQGHRQEGCSFNPQELTTLINHLSATLKKRKLLTKVAGFDSFVGATLRFTYKFPAALKAGLLRLNVHGYVPPPSNTTDTRRYMEGVFVGMHRMATGLGKEVWVSEIGPMWVNGNDIGVTLFMARCIVQAVNIMGASAWIFWQSVNGVGTNPDLFLKWGLMAVRMYRLSDTESRPLDLVISKKLYMLQQFVRGAPRGSLPLRIDAADGCQHCITTFFNPDQHFVSVFIVNQHNVTHSATFQFEDFVRADGSKACAFEVFRTSATENNTMVSSQEYPDVPAFIQVDALGSSVTSVVLHNVDPT
;
A
#
# COMPACT_ATOMS: atom_id res chain seq x y z
N MET A 1 -27.46 68.23 -47.57
CA MET A 1 -26.07 68.76 -47.61
C MET A 1 -25.12 67.62 -47.98
N ILE A 2 -23.89 67.91 -48.42
CA ILE A 2 -22.97 66.93 -49.04
C ILE A 2 -22.03 66.29 -47.98
N PRO A 3 -21.70 64.98 -48.08
CA PRO A 3 -20.77 64.30 -47.19
C PRO A 3 -19.32 64.23 -47.73
N SER A 4 -18.33 64.11 -46.82
CA SER A 4 -16.99 63.55 -47.10
C SER A 4 -16.93 62.12 -46.51
N ARG A 5 -16.61 61.03 -47.22
CA ARG A 5 -15.62 60.69 -48.26
C ARG A 5 -14.18 60.48 -47.76
N SER A 6 -13.55 59.48 -48.37
CA SER A 6 -12.31 58.79 -47.98
C SER A 6 -11.41 58.54 -49.21
N ARG A 7 -10.32 57.74 -49.05
CA ARG A 7 -9.27 57.37 -50.04
C ARG A 7 -8.09 58.36 -50.08
N ARG A 8 -6.83 57.98 -50.41
CA ARG A 8 -6.16 56.68 -50.70
C ARG A 8 -4.63 56.95 -50.72
N LEU A 9 -3.78 55.92 -50.54
CA LEU A 9 -2.79 55.46 -51.56
C LEU A 9 -1.96 54.24 -51.10
N ARG A 10 -1.04 53.75 -51.95
CA ARG A 10 -0.27 52.50 -51.81
C ARG A 10 1.24 52.74 -51.70
N ALA A 11 1.96 51.79 -51.11
CA ALA A 11 3.37 51.52 -51.39
C ALA A 11 3.68 50.00 -51.39
N ARG A 12 4.84 49.63 -51.93
CA ARG A 12 5.47 48.29 -52.13
C ARG A 12 6.99 48.58 -52.35
N PRO A 13 7.93 47.62 -52.46
CA PRO A 13 7.91 46.16 -52.22
C PRO A 13 9.18 45.57 -51.49
N VAL A 14 9.39 44.24 -51.59
CA VAL A 14 10.69 43.45 -51.65
C VAL A 14 11.27 42.76 -50.37
N THR A 15 11.43 41.42 -50.47
CA THR A 15 12.32 40.45 -49.72
C THR A 15 12.21 40.25 -48.19
N SER A 16 12.53 39.07 -47.60
CA SER A 16 12.98 37.75 -48.13
C SER A 16 12.49 36.54 -47.30
N SER A 17 12.68 35.33 -47.86
CA SER A 17 12.39 33.96 -47.38
C SER A 17 13.23 33.48 -46.16
N CYS A 18 13.05 32.29 -45.54
CA CYS A 18 12.36 31.05 -45.96
C CYS A 18 11.90 30.12 -44.79
N ARG A 19 11.10 29.09 -45.08
CA ARG A 19 10.82 27.88 -44.26
C ARG A 19 10.88 26.61 -45.13
N PRO A 20 11.15 25.41 -44.57
CA PRO A 20 10.69 24.12 -45.11
C PRO A 20 9.33 23.71 -44.48
N SER A 21 8.39 22.91 -45.02
CA SER A 21 8.18 22.17 -46.30
C SER A 21 8.01 20.65 -46.12
N LEU A 22 6.74 20.21 -45.98
CA LEU A 22 6.30 18.85 -46.31
C LEU A 22 6.07 18.71 -47.83
N PRO A 23 6.16 17.50 -48.41
CA PRO A 23 5.59 17.17 -49.71
C PRO A 23 4.28 16.37 -49.60
N LEU A 24 3.30 16.64 -50.48
CA LEU A 24 2.11 15.80 -50.69
C LEU A 24 1.50 16.06 -52.08
N LEU A 25 1.37 15.01 -52.89
CA LEU A 25 0.51 14.78 -54.07
C LEU A 25 0.85 13.35 -54.59
N LEU A 26 -0.01 12.55 -55.22
CA LEU A 26 -1.07 12.83 -56.20
C LEU A 26 -2.20 11.75 -56.11
N LEU A 27 -3.40 12.03 -56.62
CA LEU A 27 -4.48 11.03 -56.77
C LEU A 27 -4.43 10.31 -58.13
N LEU A 28 -4.93 9.06 -58.17
CA LEU A 28 -5.85 8.60 -59.23
C LEU A 28 -6.61 7.31 -58.83
N LEU A 29 -7.79 7.12 -59.45
CA LEU A 29 -8.86 6.17 -59.15
C LEU A 29 -8.53 4.68 -59.41
N ILE A 30 -9.16 3.75 -58.69
CA ILE A 30 -10.18 2.79 -59.20
C ILE A 30 -10.75 1.88 -58.07
N ALA A 31 -11.89 1.24 -58.36
CA ALA A 31 -12.86 0.63 -57.44
C ALA A 31 -12.46 -0.65 -56.67
N SER A 32 -13.10 -0.79 -55.50
CA SER A 32 -13.80 -1.96 -54.95
C SER A 32 -13.50 -3.38 -55.46
N SER A 33 -13.05 -4.25 -54.55
CA SER A 33 -13.49 -5.66 -54.49
C SER A 33 -13.26 -6.29 -53.12
N SER A 34 -14.26 -6.96 -52.56
CA SER A 34 -14.11 -7.85 -51.41
C SER A 34 -13.55 -9.21 -51.83
N ALA A 35 -12.48 -9.67 -51.18
CA ALA A 35 -11.99 -11.05 -51.31
C ALA A 35 -11.45 -11.58 -49.98
N SER A 36 -12.01 -12.69 -49.50
CA SER A 36 -11.47 -13.48 -48.39
C SER A 36 -10.36 -14.40 -48.91
N HIS A 37 -9.33 -14.64 -48.09
CA HIS A 37 -8.31 -15.65 -48.38
C HIS A 37 -8.03 -16.55 -47.16
N PRO A 38 -7.55 -17.79 -47.37
CA PRO A 38 -7.97 -18.93 -46.56
C PRO A 38 -7.00 -19.29 -45.42
N PRO A 39 -7.45 -20.10 -44.44
CA PRO A 39 -6.55 -20.76 -43.50
C PRO A 39 -5.69 -21.82 -44.19
N ILE A 40 -4.41 -21.88 -43.84
CA ILE A 40 -3.50 -22.97 -44.21
C ILE A 40 -3.54 -24.03 -43.10
N PRO A 41 -3.71 -25.34 -43.42
CA PRO A 41 -3.83 -26.37 -42.41
C PRO A 41 -2.47 -26.82 -41.88
N ILE A 42 -2.39 -27.07 -40.57
CA ILE A 42 -1.43 -27.99 -39.97
C ILE A 42 -2.26 -28.97 -39.12
N SER A 43 -2.03 -30.27 -39.34
CA SER A 43 -2.68 -31.35 -38.62
C SER A 43 -1.62 -32.12 -37.83
N GLU A 44 -1.76 -32.14 -36.51
CA GLU A 44 -1.17 -33.18 -35.67
C GLU A 44 -2.14 -33.47 -34.53
N GLN A 45 -2.38 -34.76 -34.25
CA GLN A 45 -3.49 -35.21 -33.42
C GLN A 45 -3.03 -35.48 -31.98
N LEU A 46 -3.64 -34.79 -31.02
CA LEU A 46 -3.65 -35.21 -29.61
C LEU A 46 -4.86 -36.13 -29.37
N PRO A 47 -4.71 -37.26 -28.65
CA PRO A 47 -5.80 -38.19 -28.40
C PRO A 47 -6.83 -37.60 -27.41
N PRO A 48 -8.13 -37.92 -27.55
CA PRO A 48 -9.17 -37.41 -26.67
C PRO A 48 -9.10 -38.04 -25.27
N ALA A 49 -9.42 -37.25 -24.25
CA ALA A 49 -9.58 -37.73 -22.88
C ALA A 49 -10.83 -38.63 -22.74
N PRO A 50 -10.83 -39.63 -21.84
CA PRO A 50 -11.93 -40.59 -21.71
C PRO A 50 -13.19 -39.96 -21.11
N VAL A 51 -14.35 -40.33 -21.66
CA VAL A 51 -15.67 -39.89 -21.21
C VAL A 51 -16.15 -40.77 -20.04
N PRO A 52 -16.60 -40.18 -18.89
CA PRO A 52 -17.22 -40.96 -17.82
C PRO A 52 -18.66 -41.39 -18.20
N PRO A 53 -19.11 -42.60 -17.81
CA PRO A 53 -20.43 -43.10 -18.17
C PRO A 53 -21.56 -42.44 -17.36
N ALA A 54 -22.71 -42.20 -18.01
CA ALA A 54 -23.94 -41.77 -17.34
C ALA A 54 -24.77 -42.97 -16.86
N GLY A 55 -25.42 -42.89 -15.69
CA GLY A 55 -26.05 -44.06 -15.06
C GLY A 55 -27.01 -43.84 -13.87
N HIS A 56 -28.05 -43.03 -14.06
CA HIS A 56 -29.34 -43.00 -13.31
C HIS A 56 -29.38 -42.71 -11.77
N PRO A 57 -30.50 -42.14 -11.25
CA PRO A 57 -30.66 -41.76 -9.84
C PRO A 57 -31.57 -42.70 -9.02
N PRO A 58 -31.43 -42.67 -7.67
CA PRO A 58 -32.56 -42.84 -6.76
C PRO A 58 -32.57 -41.80 -5.60
N VAL A 59 -33.64 -41.01 -5.42
CA VAL A 59 -34.79 -41.22 -4.50
C VAL A 59 -34.71 -40.30 -3.26
N ILE A 60 -35.86 -39.83 -2.77
CA ILE A 60 -36.03 -38.89 -1.64
C ILE A 60 -37.00 -39.51 -0.60
N LEU A 61 -36.95 -39.00 0.65
CA LEU A 61 -37.86 -39.23 1.81
C LEU A 61 -37.40 -40.31 2.83
N PRO A 62 -37.74 -40.18 4.14
CA PRO A 62 -38.00 -38.97 4.93
C PRO A 62 -37.28 -38.95 6.32
N VAL A 63 -37.57 -37.95 7.15
CA VAL A 63 -37.09 -37.79 8.55
C VAL A 63 -37.94 -38.62 9.54
N VAL A 64 -37.31 -39.18 10.59
CA VAL A 64 -37.96 -39.78 11.78
C VAL A 64 -37.07 -39.55 13.03
N ASP A 65 -37.67 -39.41 14.23
CA ASP A 65 -37.04 -38.95 15.50
C ASP A 65 -36.71 -40.04 16.56
N GLU A 66 -35.80 -39.67 17.49
CA GLU A 66 -35.63 -40.19 18.89
C GLU A 66 -35.25 -41.71 19.08
N PRO A 67 -34.84 -42.20 20.28
CA PRO A 67 -34.72 -41.54 21.60
C PRO A 67 -33.31 -41.65 22.28
N ARG A 68 -33.22 -41.34 23.59
CA ARG A 68 -32.00 -41.05 24.38
C ARG A 68 -31.53 -42.12 25.40
N SER A 69 -30.24 -42.03 25.80
CA SER A 69 -29.67 -42.36 27.14
C SER A 69 -29.52 -43.86 27.53
N PRO A 70 -28.77 -44.27 28.62
CA PRO A 70 -28.27 -43.48 29.78
C PRO A 70 -26.84 -43.79 30.40
N ARG A 71 -26.30 -42.80 31.17
CA ARG A 71 -25.33 -42.88 32.33
C ARG A 71 -23.87 -43.37 32.08
N GLN A 72 -22.76 -42.83 32.65
CA GLN A 72 -22.34 -42.20 33.95
C GLN A 72 -21.88 -43.19 35.06
N PRO A 73 -21.02 -42.80 36.06
CA PRO A 73 -19.94 -41.76 36.12
C PRO A 73 -18.70 -42.18 37.02
N HIS A 74 -18.00 -41.20 37.65
CA HIS A 74 -17.07 -41.22 38.85
C HIS A 74 -15.57 -40.90 38.61
N VAL A 75 -14.78 -40.30 39.55
CA VAL A 75 -14.98 -39.27 40.62
C VAL A 75 -13.63 -38.70 41.16
N PHE A 76 -13.66 -37.73 42.09
CA PHE A 76 -12.58 -37.05 42.90
C PHE A 76 -12.03 -35.71 42.31
N GLY A 77 -11.97 -34.57 43.01
CA GLY A 77 -12.37 -34.17 44.38
C GLY A 77 -11.18 -34.02 45.34
N ARG A 78 -11.03 -33.00 46.22
CA ARG A 78 -11.93 -31.93 46.76
C ARG A 78 -11.24 -30.53 46.61
N GLN A 79 -11.45 -29.39 47.31
CA GLN A 79 -12.05 -28.96 48.60
C GLN A 79 -12.86 -27.63 48.50
N SER A 80 -12.88 -26.79 49.55
CA SER A 80 -13.74 -25.60 49.77
C SER A 80 -13.03 -24.54 50.65
N THR A 81 -13.51 -23.29 50.72
CA THR A 81 -14.28 -22.75 51.89
C THR A 81 -15.29 -21.62 51.51
N GLN A 82 -16.04 -21.08 52.48
CA GLN A 82 -17.26 -20.26 52.29
C GLN A 82 -17.20 -18.84 52.89
N SER A 83 -17.93 -17.87 52.31
CA SER A 83 -18.98 -17.03 52.94
C SER A 83 -19.53 -16.04 51.87
N VAL A 84 -20.81 -15.75 51.65
CA VAL A 84 -22.06 -15.63 52.45
C VAL A 84 -22.34 -14.21 52.98
N ARG A 85 -23.00 -13.39 52.13
CA ARG A 85 -24.10 -12.41 52.40
C ARG A 85 -24.39 -11.61 51.11
N GLY A 86 -25.62 -11.19 50.76
CA GLY A 86 -26.92 -11.58 51.31
C GLY A 86 -27.96 -10.44 51.30
N LYS A 87 -28.97 -10.53 50.40
CA LYS A 87 -30.15 -9.63 50.22
C LYS A 87 -29.88 -8.21 49.65
N ALA A 88 -30.87 -7.46 49.17
CA ALA A 88 -31.99 -7.70 48.22
C ALA A 88 -32.96 -6.49 48.19
N GLY A 89 -33.62 -6.23 47.05
CA GLY A 89 -34.95 -5.59 47.01
C GLY A 89 -35.13 -4.34 46.12
N PHE A 90 -36.21 -4.38 45.32
CA PHE A 90 -37.11 -3.32 44.79
C PHE A 90 -36.59 -1.87 44.58
N ALA A 91 -36.73 -1.17 43.43
CA ALA A 91 -37.69 -1.14 42.29
C ALA A 91 -38.86 -0.13 42.38
N GLN A 92 -39.32 0.34 41.20
CA GLN A 92 -40.47 1.20 40.86
C GLN A 92 -40.36 2.75 40.92
N SER A 93 -40.20 3.34 39.72
CA SER A 93 -41.02 4.41 39.08
C SER A 93 -41.65 5.58 39.84
N ALA A 94 -41.52 6.79 39.26
CA ALA A 94 -42.61 7.77 39.08
C ALA A 94 -42.28 8.77 37.94
N ASP A 95 -43.27 9.58 37.53
CA ASP A 95 -43.33 10.36 36.27
C ASP A 95 -43.30 11.90 36.45
N ALA A 96 -43.23 12.60 35.31
CA ALA A 96 -43.72 13.96 35.02
C ALA A 96 -43.04 15.22 35.61
N GLY A 97 -43.13 16.33 34.84
CA GLY A 97 -42.72 17.69 35.23
C GLY A 97 -42.42 18.63 34.06
N GLU A 98 -43.45 19.21 33.43
CA GLU A 98 -43.29 20.39 32.55
C GLU A 98 -43.25 21.68 33.39
N GLU A 99 -42.46 22.70 33.01
CA GLU A 99 -43.01 24.01 32.60
C GLU A 99 -41.97 25.02 32.06
N THR A 100 -42.50 26.07 31.44
CA THR A 100 -41.84 27.13 30.66
C THR A 100 -40.96 28.12 31.43
N ALA A 101 -39.92 28.69 30.78
CA ALA A 101 -39.61 30.13 30.84
C ALA A 101 -38.56 30.59 29.79
N ALA A 102 -38.69 31.83 29.30
CA ALA A 102 -37.73 32.60 28.50
C ALA A 102 -38.01 34.12 28.72
N PRO A 103 -37.28 35.11 28.16
CA PRO A 103 -36.00 35.09 27.42
C PRO A 103 -34.91 36.05 28.00
N GLY A 104 -33.70 36.10 27.41
CA GLY A 104 -32.57 36.90 27.94
C GLY A 104 -31.58 37.52 26.95
N ARG A 105 -31.91 38.71 26.40
CA ARG A 105 -31.03 39.77 25.83
C ARG A 105 -29.73 39.42 25.06
N ALA A 106 -29.83 39.57 23.73
CA ALA A 106 -29.13 40.58 22.93
C ALA A 106 -27.59 40.82 23.07
N GLY A 107 -26.87 40.48 22.00
CA GLY A 107 -26.36 41.53 21.10
C GLY A 107 -24.84 41.80 21.05
N ARG A 108 -24.25 41.58 19.86
CA ARG A 108 -23.71 42.67 19.00
C ARG A 108 -23.36 42.15 17.61
N ALA A 109 -23.62 42.98 16.59
CA ALA A 109 -23.07 42.81 15.25
C ALA A 109 -21.82 43.69 15.09
N LEU A 110 -20.91 43.25 14.23
CA LEU A 110 -19.96 44.10 13.49
C LEU A 110 -19.78 43.48 12.11
N ALA A 111 -19.62 44.31 11.08
CA ALA A 111 -19.80 43.88 9.70
C ALA A 111 -18.83 44.55 8.72
N ALA A 112 -18.74 43.90 7.55
CA ALA A 112 -18.43 44.46 6.24
C ALA A 112 -16.96 44.75 5.86
N SER A 113 -16.67 44.30 4.64
CA SER A 113 -15.83 44.93 3.60
C SER A 113 -14.30 44.80 3.66
N ALA A 114 -13.58 44.89 2.54
CA ALA A 114 -13.86 44.51 1.13
C ALA A 114 -12.58 44.77 0.28
N THR A 115 -12.49 44.15 -0.90
CA THR A 115 -11.56 44.50 -2.02
C THR A 115 -10.05 44.43 -1.73
N ALA A 116 -9.14 44.52 -2.71
CA ALA A 116 -9.03 43.91 -4.05
C ALA A 116 -7.62 44.25 -4.59
N GLY A 117 -7.12 43.53 -5.60
CA GLY A 117 -5.98 43.98 -6.42
C GLY A 117 -4.89 42.94 -6.63
N ALA A 118 -4.47 42.79 -7.89
CA ALA A 118 -3.45 41.83 -8.31
C ALA A 118 -2.03 42.40 -8.21
N ASN A 119 -1.03 41.51 -8.17
CA ASN A 119 -0.04 41.44 -9.25
C ASN A 119 0.81 40.16 -9.19
N ALA A 120 1.39 39.79 -10.33
CA ALA A 120 2.38 38.72 -10.43
C ALA A 120 3.80 39.31 -10.43
N GLY A 121 4.75 38.65 -9.75
CA GLY A 121 6.14 39.06 -9.69
C GLY A 121 7.01 38.00 -9.02
N ALA A 122 8.22 37.80 -9.54
CA ALA A 122 9.15 36.73 -9.18
C ALA A 122 9.46 36.59 -7.68
N CYS A 123 9.55 35.34 -7.21
CA CYS A 123 10.29 34.98 -6.00
C CYS A 123 11.32 33.90 -6.34
N ASP A 124 12.60 34.25 -6.17
CA ASP A 124 13.71 33.32 -6.13
C ASP A 124 14.37 33.46 -4.75
N ALA A 125 14.88 32.36 -4.20
CA ALA A 125 15.52 32.24 -2.88
C ALA A 125 14.67 32.54 -1.60
N GLU A 126 15.23 32.07 -0.47
CA GLU A 126 14.82 32.21 0.93
C GLU A 126 13.40 31.77 1.34
N TRP A 127 13.32 30.68 2.12
CA TRP A 127 12.91 30.71 3.54
C TRP A 127 13.11 29.32 4.17
N MET A 128 14.07 29.20 5.09
CA MET A 128 14.40 27.95 5.78
C MET A 128 14.37 28.17 7.30
N LEU A 129 13.19 28.03 7.92
CA LEU A 129 13.02 28.13 9.37
C LEU A 129 11.74 27.41 9.84
N LEU A 130 11.91 26.27 10.52
CA LEU A 130 11.08 25.69 11.60
C LEU A 130 11.30 24.16 11.72
N TRP A 131 12.46 23.75 12.25
CA TRP A 131 12.61 22.42 12.84
C TRP A 131 13.75 22.42 13.89
N PRO A 132 13.56 21.92 15.12
CA PRO A 132 14.63 21.84 16.13
C PRO A 132 15.66 20.75 15.80
N ALA A 133 16.95 21.06 15.95
CA ALA A 133 18.01 20.10 15.68
C ALA A 133 18.15 19.02 16.76
N GLN A 134 18.49 17.82 16.29
CA GLN A 134 18.94 16.60 16.97
C GLN A 134 19.35 16.69 18.46
N GLY A 135 18.79 15.78 19.28
CA GLY A 135 19.37 15.36 20.56
C GLY A 135 19.76 13.88 20.51
N CYS A 136 21.03 13.55 20.76
CA CYS A 136 21.51 12.17 20.75
C CYS A 136 21.13 11.41 22.04
N TRP A 137 20.55 10.22 21.92
CA TRP A 137 20.29 9.34 23.06
C TRP A 137 21.51 8.48 23.42
N ARG A 138 21.75 8.32 24.72
CA ARG A 138 22.58 7.26 25.32
C ARG A 138 21.78 6.62 26.47
N PRO A 139 21.97 5.31 26.75
CA PRO A 139 21.05 4.56 27.61
C PRO A 139 21.19 4.93 29.10
N PRO A 140 20.09 4.84 29.88
CA PRO A 140 20.11 5.09 31.32
C PRO A 140 20.81 3.97 32.09
N ARG A 141 21.40 4.32 33.24
CA ARG A 141 21.83 3.35 34.27
C ARG A 141 20.80 3.26 35.40
N ILE A 142 20.79 2.12 36.08
CA ILE A 142 19.92 1.79 37.20
C ILE A 142 20.12 2.77 38.36
N ALA A 143 19.03 3.18 39.01
CA ALA A 143 19.07 4.01 40.21
C ALA A 143 19.43 3.19 41.46
N GLY A 144 20.53 3.57 42.13
CA GLY A 144 20.83 3.19 43.51
C GLY A 144 20.42 4.30 44.48
N GLN A 145 19.95 3.95 45.68
CA GLN A 145 19.52 4.92 46.68
C GLN A 145 20.68 5.53 47.47
N GLY A 146 20.48 6.76 47.97
CA GLY A 146 21.13 7.27 49.17
C GLY A 146 22.37 8.17 48.97
N GLY A 147 22.66 8.96 50.00
CA GLY A 147 23.81 9.87 50.05
C GLY A 147 23.41 11.34 49.95
N SER A 148 23.62 12.10 51.03
CA SER A 148 23.26 13.52 51.12
C SER A 148 24.48 14.44 51.04
N SER A 149 24.17 15.73 50.79
CA SER A 149 24.83 16.93 51.34
C SER A 149 25.76 17.79 50.46
N THR A 150 25.65 19.10 50.75
CA THR A 150 26.60 20.21 50.55
C THR A 150 27.15 20.57 49.16
N ARG A 151 26.64 21.72 48.68
CA ARG A 151 27.36 22.85 48.06
C ARG A 151 28.90 22.81 48.11
N VAL A 152 29.55 23.24 47.03
CA VAL A 152 30.19 24.58 46.87
C VAL A 152 30.75 24.72 45.43
N ALA A 153 30.91 25.95 44.95
CA ALA A 153 31.51 26.33 43.67
C ALA A 153 32.14 27.74 43.83
N PRO A 154 32.85 28.32 42.83
CA PRO A 154 33.65 27.75 41.73
C PRO A 154 35.10 28.33 41.73
N ALA A 155 35.96 27.97 40.76
CA ALA A 155 37.02 28.87 40.24
C ALA A 155 37.71 28.35 38.96
N SER A 156 37.70 29.19 37.89
CA SER A 156 38.84 29.64 37.04
C SER A 156 39.81 28.60 36.39
N SER A 157 40.63 28.90 35.37
CA SER A 157 40.97 30.16 34.67
C SER A 157 41.53 29.90 33.23
N SER A 158 41.86 30.98 32.50
CA SER A 158 42.90 31.20 31.44
C SER A 158 43.74 30.04 30.85
N ALA A 159 44.23 30.10 29.59
CA ALA A 159 44.11 31.11 28.52
C ALA A 159 44.57 30.56 27.14
N ARG A 160 44.56 31.43 26.13
CA ARG A 160 45.08 31.27 24.75
C ARG A 160 46.60 31.10 24.75
N ASP A 161 47.18 30.56 23.66
CA ASP A 161 47.78 31.43 22.63
C ASP A 161 47.96 30.74 21.26
N THR A 162 48.60 31.44 20.31
CA THR A 162 48.52 31.24 18.86
C THR A 162 49.90 31.03 18.20
N SER A 163 49.91 30.37 17.03
CA SER A 163 50.58 30.83 15.79
C SER A 163 50.71 29.69 14.75
N ALA A 164 51.04 30.04 13.51
CA ALA A 164 51.25 29.11 12.39
C ALA A 164 52.30 29.67 11.41
N PHE A 165 53.01 28.83 10.66
CA PHE A 165 53.65 29.23 9.39
C PHE A 165 53.78 28.04 8.40
N ARG A 166 54.52 28.19 7.29
CA ARG A 166 54.25 27.57 5.98
C ARG A 166 55.39 26.68 5.40
N SER A 167 55.04 25.95 4.32
CA SER A 167 55.86 25.60 3.13
C SER A 167 56.92 24.47 3.24
N ALA A 168 57.34 23.77 2.16
CA ALA A 168 56.73 23.41 0.84
C ALA A 168 57.65 22.43 0.04
N SER A 169 57.08 21.74 -0.98
CA SER A 169 57.79 21.08 -2.13
C SER A 169 58.66 19.82 -1.86
N ALA A 170 59.12 19.01 -2.84
CA ALA A 170 58.54 18.47 -4.10
C ALA A 170 59.50 17.43 -4.76
N LYS A 171 58.99 16.55 -5.65
CA LYS A 171 59.72 15.59 -6.57
C LYS A 171 60.35 14.34 -5.86
N SER A 172 60.68 13.21 -6.51
CA SER A 172 60.75 12.83 -7.96
C SER A 172 60.41 11.36 -8.30
N ALA A 173 60.30 11.09 -9.61
CA ALA A 173 60.31 9.81 -10.36
C ALA A 173 61.60 8.94 -10.21
N ALA A 174 61.83 7.79 -10.88
CA ALA A 174 61.00 6.64 -11.33
C ALA A 174 61.87 5.59 -12.11
N SER A 175 61.56 4.29 -12.04
CA SER A 175 62.03 3.19 -12.94
C SER A 175 61.25 1.90 -12.62
N ALA A 176 60.69 1.07 -13.52
CA ALA A 176 61.04 0.59 -14.86
C ALA A 176 62.00 -0.63 -14.87
N GLY A 177 61.46 -1.81 -15.26
CA GLY A 177 62.22 -3.07 -15.44
C GLY A 177 61.31 -4.25 -15.85
N LEU A 178 61.52 -4.79 -17.05
CA LEU A 178 60.90 -6.04 -17.53
C LEU A 178 61.91 -7.20 -17.40
N VAL A 179 61.44 -8.46 -17.40
CA VAL A 179 61.77 -9.47 -18.44
C VAL A 179 61.06 -10.82 -18.21
N LYS A 180 60.50 -11.35 -19.30
CA LYS A 180 60.10 -12.74 -19.69
C LYS A 180 59.75 -13.82 -18.64
N ALA A 181 58.66 -14.53 -18.94
CA ALA A 181 58.33 -15.85 -18.43
C ALA A 181 59.04 -16.99 -19.21
N GLN A 182 59.09 -18.20 -18.64
CA GLN A 182 58.62 -19.41 -19.35
C GLN A 182 58.46 -20.69 -18.48
N SER A 183 57.32 -21.36 -18.65
CA SER A 183 57.07 -22.82 -18.70
C SER A 183 57.49 -23.81 -17.58
N ALA A 184 56.63 -24.84 -17.48
CA ALA A 184 56.88 -26.25 -17.13
C ALA A 184 56.73 -26.70 -15.66
N ALA A 185 55.72 -27.55 -15.45
CA ALA A 185 55.71 -28.58 -14.42
C ALA A 185 56.25 -29.91 -14.99
N PRO A 186 56.58 -30.88 -14.15
CA PRO A 186 56.14 -32.26 -14.42
C PRO A 186 55.40 -32.90 -13.23
N SER A 187 54.74 -34.02 -13.53
CA SER A 187 53.87 -34.78 -12.61
C SER A 187 54.62 -35.65 -11.61
N GLY A 188 53.97 -35.98 -10.49
CA GLY A 188 54.40 -37.05 -9.57
C GLY A 188 53.22 -37.62 -8.79
N ILE A 189 52.95 -38.91 -8.92
CA ILE A 189 51.90 -39.65 -8.18
C ILE A 189 52.55 -40.81 -7.45
N VAL A 190 52.45 -40.84 -6.11
CA VAL A 190 52.58 -42.06 -5.28
C VAL A 190 51.60 -41.96 -4.11
N THR A 191 51.00 -43.09 -3.74
CA THR A 191 49.97 -43.24 -2.69
C THR A 191 50.55 -43.70 -1.35
N ALA A 192 49.97 -43.25 -0.23
CA ALA A 192 50.08 -43.89 1.09
C ALA A 192 48.79 -43.64 1.91
N GLN A 193 48.53 -44.47 2.94
CA GLN A 193 47.24 -44.53 3.64
C GLN A 193 47.29 -44.03 5.10
N SER A 194 46.11 -43.64 5.59
CA SER A 194 45.62 -43.55 6.98
C SER A 194 46.57 -43.83 8.17
N ALA A 195 46.57 -42.92 9.15
CA ALA A 195 46.80 -43.22 10.55
C ALA A 195 45.91 -42.33 11.46
N THR A 196 45.25 -42.93 12.46
CA THR A 196 44.40 -42.23 13.45
C THR A 196 45.09 -42.18 14.82
N PRO A 197 45.03 -41.05 15.57
CA PRO A 197 45.53 -40.98 16.94
C PRO A 197 44.62 -41.70 17.96
N PRO A 198 45.15 -42.13 19.12
CA PRO A 198 44.42 -42.89 20.15
C PRO A 198 43.59 -42.00 21.12
N PRO A 199 42.63 -42.59 21.86
CA PRO A 199 41.77 -41.88 22.82
C PRO A 199 42.40 -41.69 24.22
N PRO A 200 41.98 -40.67 25.00
CA PRO A 200 42.32 -40.49 26.41
C PRO A 200 41.45 -41.34 27.37
N PRO A 201 41.88 -41.55 28.64
CA PRO A 201 41.21 -42.39 29.65
C PRO A 201 39.92 -41.79 30.26
N PRO A 202 39.12 -42.60 31.00
CA PRO A 202 37.79 -42.20 31.50
C PRO A 202 37.79 -41.24 32.70
N ALA A 203 36.59 -40.73 33.02
CA ALA A 203 36.34 -39.64 33.96
C ALA A 203 36.26 -40.06 35.44
N ASP A 204 36.41 -39.06 36.31
CA ASP A 204 36.10 -39.09 37.75
C ASP A 204 34.95 -38.10 38.05
N GLU A 205 34.23 -38.26 39.16
CA GLU A 205 32.91 -37.65 39.35
C GLU A 205 32.95 -36.17 39.79
N GLY A 206 32.29 -35.32 39.00
CA GLY A 206 32.04 -33.91 39.30
C GLY A 206 30.60 -33.52 38.93
N THR A 207 29.95 -32.71 39.77
CA THR A 207 28.51 -32.42 39.68
C THR A 207 28.10 -31.84 38.32
N PRO A 208 27.00 -32.31 37.69
CA PRO A 208 26.55 -31.76 36.42
C PRO A 208 26.07 -30.31 36.57
N PRO A 209 26.28 -29.44 35.56
CA PRO A 209 25.67 -28.12 35.54
C PRO A 209 24.13 -28.24 35.48
N PRO A 210 23.38 -27.27 36.02
CA PRO A 210 21.92 -27.30 35.97
C PRO A 210 21.41 -27.29 34.51
N PRO A 211 20.28 -27.95 34.21
CA PRO A 211 19.72 -27.96 32.87
C PRO A 211 19.37 -26.53 32.41
N PRO A 212 19.43 -26.25 31.10
CA PRO A 212 18.94 -24.97 30.58
C PRO A 212 17.45 -24.81 30.94
N PRO A 213 16.99 -23.59 31.26
CA PRO A 213 15.62 -23.36 31.71
C PRO A 213 14.63 -23.85 30.65
N THR A 214 13.65 -24.64 31.09
CA THR A 214 12.60 -25.18 30.24
C THR A 214 11.84 -24.06 29.55
N ARG A 215 11.81 -24.10 28.22
CA ARG A 215 11.08 -23.15 27.36
C ARG A 215 9.60 -23.12 27.77
N PRO A 216 9.02 -21.95 28.11
CA PRO A 216 7.57 -21.80 28.22
C PRO A 216 6.90 -22.08 26.86
N ASP A 217 5.66 -22.56 26.86
CA ASP A 217 4.90 -22.77 25.63
C ASP A 217 4.70 -21.44 24.88
N GLU A 218 5.39 -21.28 23.74
CA GLU A 218 5.34 -20.08 22.92
C GLU A 218 4.04 -20.02 22.10
N GLY A 219 3.06 -19.29 22.64
CA GLY A 219 1.91 -18.82 21.88
C GLY A 219 2.31 -17.90 20.72
N ASP A 220 1.56 -18.03 19.62
CA ASP A 220 1.75 -17.37 18.33
C ASP A 220 1.91 -15.82 18.37
N PRO A 221 3.10 -15.27 18.03
CA PRO A 221 3.36 -13.84 18.04
C PRO A 221 3.45 -13.26 16.62
N GLY A 222 2.29 -13.12 15.98
CA GLY A 222 2.12 -12.40 14.71
C GLY A 222 2.11 -10.88 14.85
N ASP A 223 3.25 -10.27 15.22
CA ASP A 223 3.40 -8.80 15.23
C ASP A 223 4.74 -8.33 14.62
N GLY A 224 4.81 -7.04 14.28
CA GLY A 224 5.95 -6.40 13.61
C GLY A 224 6.56 -5.25 14.41
N GLY A 225 7.89 -5.25 14.55
CA GLY A 225 8.63 -4.20 15.24
C GLY A 225 8.61 -4.32 16.77
N SER A 226 9.73 -4.73 17.36
CA SER A 226 9.88 -4.85 18.81
C SER A 226 9.93 -3.47 19.48
N VAL A 227 8.81 -3.04 20.07
CA VAL A 227 8.77 -1.94 21.04
C VAL A 227 9.49 -2.39 22.33
N PRO A 228 10.36 -1.56 22.95
CA PRO A 228 11.05 -1.95 24.19
C PRO A 228 10.06 -2.14 25.35
N PRO A 229 10.25 -3.15 26.23
CA PRO A 229 9.35 -3.39 27.35
C PRO A 229 9.51 -2.33 28.45
N GLY A 230 8.65 -1.31 28.41
CA GLY A 230 8.46 -0.32 29.48
C GLY A 230 6.99 -0.33 29.91
N GLY A 231 6.72 -0.83 31.11
CA GLY A 231 5.34 -1.07 31.57
C GLY A 231 4.56 0.23 31.83
N ASN A 232 3.45 0.39 31.13
CA ASN A 232 2.27 1.12 31.58
C ASN A 232 1.05 0.47 30.93
N GLU A 233 0.05 0.07 31.72
CA GLU A 233 -1.23 -0.36 31.19
C GLU A 233 -1.97 0.86 30.64
N ALA A 234 -1.81 1.13 29.34
CA ALA A 234 -2.55 2.15 28.62
C ALA A 234 -4.02 1.72 28.48
N ARG A 235 -4.77 1.92 29.57
CA ARG A 235 -6.23 1.84 29.63
C ARG A 235 -6.80 2.55 28.41
N LEU A 236 -7.58 1.83 27.60
CA LEU A 236 -8.31 2.42 26.48
C LEU A 236 -9.43 3.30 27.04
N GLU A 237 -9.09 4.55 27.37
CA GLU A 237 -10.09 5.61 27.42
C GLU A 237 -10.77 5.70 26.04
N PRO A 238 -12.11 5.91 26.00
CA PRO A 238 -12.83 5.99 24.75
C PRO A 238 -12.30 7.14 23.88
N ALA A 239 -12.37 6.98 22.56
CA ALA A 239 -11.72 7.83 21.56
C ALA A 239 -12.41 9.20 21.34
N ASN A 240 -12.65 9.93 22.43
CA ASN A 240 -13.53 11.09 22.53
C ASN A 240 -13.01 12.37 21.82
N GLU A 241 -11.82 12.34 21.20
CA GLU A 241 -11.33 13.40 20.30
C GLU A 241 -10.91 12.86 18.91
N ILE A 242 -11.57 11.81 18.40
CA ILE A 242 -11.62 11.61 16.94
C ILE A 242 -12.51 12.72 16.38
N ILE A 243 -11.86 13.75 15.85
CA ILE A 243 -12.44 15.08 15.61
C ILE A 243 -13.68 15.04 14.72
N SER A 244 -14.75 15.63 15.24
CA SER A 244 -15.97 16.11 14.58
C SER A 244 -16.06 15.91 13.07
N VAL A 245 -17.01 15.07 12.64
CA VAL A 245 -17.79 15.33 11.41
C VAL A 245 -18.33 16.76 11.46
N CYS A 246 -18.47 17.40 10.29
CA CYS A 246 -18.99 18.75 10.05
C CYS A 246 -19.92 19.24 11.19
N ARG A 247 -19.45 20.24 11.98
CA ARG A 247 -19.85 20.54 13.38
C ARG A 247 -21.28 20.10 13.77
N SER A 248 -21.37 19.26 14.80
CA SER A 248 -22.64 18.77 15.37
C SER A 248 -23.63 19.90 15.72
N GLY A 249 -24.83 19.85 15.12
CA GLY A 249 -25.97 20.70 15.51
C GLY A 249 -26.76 21.31 14.34
N ALA A 250 -26.22 21.32 13.13
CA ALA A 250 -26.92 21.78 11.92
C ALA A 250 -26.56 20.88 10.73
N PRO A 251 -27.48 20.67 9.76
CA PRO A 251 -27.14 19.97 8.52
C PRO A 251 -26.13 20.82 7.73
N SER A 252 -24.93 20.28 7.50
CA SER A 252 -23.97 20.93 6.62
C SER A 252 -24.42 20.75 5.17
N THR A 253 -24.73 21.85 4.49
CA THR A 253 -24.77 21.89 3.02
C THR A 253 -23.35 21.74 2.50
N ILE A 254 -23.18 20.83 1.53
CA ILE A 254 -21.90 20.50 0.89
C ILE A 254 -22.10 20.67 -0.61
N THR A 255 -21.36 21.58 -1.21
CA THR A 255 -21.39 21.77 -2.67
C THR A 255 -20.41 20.81 -3.30
N ILE A 256 -20.88 20.00 -4.25
CA ILE A 256 -20.03 19.13 -5.06
C ILE A 256 -19.62 19.97 -6.26
N ALA A 257 -18.45 20.60 -6.20
CA ALA A 257 -18.03 21.48 -7.28
C ALA A 257 -17.51 20.64 -8.47
N PRO A 258 -17.90 20.96 -9.71
CA PRO A 258 -17.51 20.18 -10.89
C PRO A 258 -16.03 20.39 -11.29
N ASP A 259 -15.25 21.20 -10.56
CA ASP A 259 -13.84 21.40 -10.89
C ASP A 259 -13.01 20.15 -10.59
N TRP A 260 -12.52 19.55 -11.65
CA TRP A 260 -11.62 18.41 -11.60
C TRP A 260 -10.25 18.83 -11.07
N ASN A 261 -9.74 18.09 -10.08
CA ASN A 261 -8.43 18.34 -9.45
C ASN A 261 -7.20 18.06 -10.36
N GLY A 262 -7.41 17.70 -11.63
CA GLY A 262 -6.35 17.45 -12.62
C GLY A 262 -5.74 16.05 -12.61
N GLN A 263 -6.24 15.12 -11.77
CA GLN A 263 -5.77 13.72 -11.70
C GLN A 263 -6.87 12.74 -12.15
N THR A 264 -6.63 11.90 -13.16
CA THR A 264 -7.59 10.84 -13.54
C THR A 264 -7.38 9.62 -12.65
N TRP A 265 -8.45 9.08 -12.06
CA TRP A 265 -8.35 7.90 -11.22
C TRP A 265 -8.01 6.65 -12.04
N ARG A 266 -6.88 6.03 -11.69
CA ARG A 266 -6.33 4.82 -12.32
C ARG A 266 -6.97 3.55 -11.78
N GLY A 267 -7.48 3.58 -10.55
CA GLY A 267 -8.24 2.51 -9.93
C GLY A 267 -7.68 1.99 -8.61
N TRP A 268 -8.00 0.73 -8.31
CA TRP A 268 -7.86 0.09 -7.01
C TRP A 268 -7.19 -1.27 -7.14
N GLY A 269 -6.32 -1.63 -6.19
CA GLY A 269 -5.57 -2.88 -6.29
C GLY A 269 -5.03 -3.45 -4.99
N THR A 270 -4.20 -4.48 -5.15
CA THR A 270 -3.50 -5.19 -4.07
C THR A 270 -2.06 -5.53 -4.47
N SER A 271 -1.12 -5.60 -3.53
CA SER A 271 0.12 -6.36 -3.76
C SER A 271 -0.18 -7.85 -3.66
N LEU A 272 0.31 -8.64 -4.60
CA LEU A 272 0.21 -10.10 -4.62
C LEU A 272 1.23 -10.76 -3.69
N ALA A 273 2.12 -9.98 -3.07
CA ALA A 273 3.14 -10.47 -2.15
C ALA A 273 2.53 -11.36 -1.05
N TRP A 274 3.20 -12.50 -0.83
CA TRP A 274 2.91 -13.56 0.15
C TRP A 274 1.58 -14.28 -0.07
N PHE A 275 0.45 -13.57 -0.09
CA PHE A 275 -0.87 -14.20 -0.15
C PHE A 275 -1.08 -14.97 -1.46
N ALA A 276 -0.55 -14.49 -2.58
CA ALA A 276 -0.65 -15.17 -3.87
C ALA A 276 0.21 -16.45 -3.98
N ASN A 277 1.23 -16.60 -3.13
CA ASN A 277 1.98 -17.86 -2.99
C ASN A 277 1.08 -18.93 -2.32
N TYR A 278 0.32 -18.55 -1.29
CA TYR A 278 -0.67 -19.44 -0.66
C TYR A 278 -1.86 -19.71 -1.59
N VAL A 279 -2.54 -18.65 -2.06
CA VAL A 279 -3.74 -18.75 -2.90
C VAL A 279 -3.45 -19.50 -4.19
N GLY A 280 -2.30 -19.26 -4.84
CA GLY A 280 -1.87 -20.00 -6.04
C GLY A 280 -1.64 -21.50 -5.84
N LYS A 281 -1.62 -22.01 -4.60
CA LYS A 281 -1.53 -23.43 -4.24
C LYS A 281 -2.89 -24.05 -3.84
N LEU A 282 -3.98 -23.27 -3.79
CA LEU A 282 -5.33 -23.78 -3.48
C LEU A 282 -5.89 -24.69 -4.61
N PRO A 283 -6.77 -25.65 -4.28
CA PRO A 283 -7.62 -26.35 -5.25
C PRO A 283 -8.44 -25.36 -6.11
N GLU A 284 -8.77 -25.72 -7.35
CA GLU A 284 -9.31 -24.77 -8.34
C GLU A 284 -10.61 -24.08 -7.89
N GLU A 285 -11.52 -24.78 -7.21
CA GLU A 285 -12.74 -24.17 -6.66
C GLU A 285 -12.44 -23.07 -5.62
N GLN A 286 -11.58 -23.38 -4.64
CA GLN A 286 -11.17 -22.44 -3.59
C GLN A 286 -10.34 -21.28 -4.16
N PHE A 287 -9.49 -21.57 -5.15
CA PHE A 287 -8.73 -20.58 -5.90
C PHE A 287 -9.66 -19.63 -6.66
N SER A 288 -10.58 -20.16 -7.48
CA SER A 288 -11.51 -19.36 -8.27
C SER A 288 -12.42 -18.52 -7.38
N LEU A 289 -12.87 -19.03 -6.23
CA LEU A 289 -13.64 -18.24 -5.26
C LEU A 289 -12.88 -17.00 -4.78
N VAL A 290 -11.62 -17.15 -4.35
CA VAL A 290 -10.81 -16.01 -3.90
C VAL A 290 -10.50 -15.04 -5.04
N MET A 291 -10.23 -15.54 -6.25
CA MET A 291 -9.96 -14.71 -7.42
C MET A 291 -11.21 -13.97 -7.92
N ASP A 292 -12.38 -14.62 -7.86
CA ASP A 292 -13.67 -14.01 -8.20
C ASP A 292 -14.02 -12.89 -7.21
N LEU A 293 -13.93 -13.13 -5.89
CA LEU A 293 -14.23 -12.14 -4.86
C LEU A 293 -13.37 -10.87 -4.96
N LEU A 294 -12.11 -10.99 -5.41
CA LEU A 294 -11.19 -9.85 -5.55
C LEU A 294 -11.30 -9.14 -6.90
N PHE A 295 -11.26 -9.89 -8.01
CA PHE A 295 -11.00 -9.31 -9.34
C PHE A 295 -12.21 -9.38 -10.29
N ASP A 296 -13.16 -10.28 -10.09
CA ASP A 296 -14.37 -10.36 -10.94
C ASP A 296 -15.34 -9.21 -10.57
N LYS A 297 -15.69 -8.38 -11.57
CA LYS A 297 -16.52 -7.18 -11.40
C LYS A 297 -17.99 -7.52 -11.06
N ALA A 298 -18.48 -8.69 -11.46
CA ALA A 298 -19.85 -9.13 -11.21
C ALA A 298 -19.98 -9.95 -9.92
N LYS A 299 -19.03 -10.86 -9.66
CA LYS A 299 -19.05 -11.75 -8.48
C LYS A 299 -18.40 -11.15 -7.23
N GLY A 300 -17.52 -10.17 -7.38
CA GLY A 300 -16.67 -9.65 -6.31
C GLY A 300 -16.64 -8.13 -6.24
N ILE A 301 -15.48 -7.59 -5.86
CA ILE A 301 -15.25 -6.14 -5.79
C ILE A 301 -14.70 -5.55 -7.09
N GLY A 302 -14.02 -6.34 -7.93
CA GLY A 302 -13.55 -5.91 -9.24
C GLY A 302 -12.26 -5.07 -9.23
N LEU A 303 -11.28 -5.40 -8.36
CA LEU A 303 -9.96 -4.74 -8.36
C LEU A 303 -9.34 -4.78 -9.76
N ASN A 304 -8.84 -3.63 -10.22
CA ASN A 304 -8.35 -3.46 -11.59
C ASN A 304 -6.83 -3.21 -11.67
N LEU A 305 -6.14 -3.12 -10.54
CA LEU A 305 -4.68 -2.99 -10.43
C LEU A 305 -4.09 -4.15 -9.60
N ALA A 306 -2.90 -4.62 -9.92
CA ALA A 306 -2.15 -5.54 -9.06
C ALA A 306 -0.63 -5.29 -9.09
N ARG A 307 0.05 -5.51 -7.96
CA ARG A 307 1.52 -5.45 -7.86
C ARG A 307 2.09 -6.87 -7.72
N TYR A 308 3.01 -7.25 -8.60
CA TYR A 308 3.63 -8.57 -8.66
C TYR A 308 5.05 -8.52 -8.05
N HIS A 309 5.31 -9.32 -7.01
CA HIS A 309 6.59 -9.32 -6.31
C HIS A 309 7.59 -10.29 -6.95
N ILE A 310 8.64 -9.76 -7.58
CA ILE A 310 9.81 -10.51 -8.03
C ILE A 310 10.66 -10.84 -6.79
N GLY A 311 10.59 -12.09 -6.32
CA GLY A 311 11.31 -12.54 -5.13
C GLY A 311 12.84 -12.60 -5.28
N GLY A 312 13.52 -12.52 -4.14
CA GLY A 312 14.96 -12.73 -4.01
C GLY A 312 15.36 -14.07 -3.37
N THR A 313 14.47 -14.72 -2.62
CA THR A 313 14.80 -15.92 -1.85
C THR A 313 15.01 -17.12 -2.77
N PHE A 314 16.07 -17.91 -2.59
CA PHE A 314 16.15 -19.24 -3.20
C PHE A 314 16.51 -20.26 -2.14
N ASN A 315 15.55 -21.17 -1.91
CA ASN A 315 15.37 -21.98 -0.71
C ASN A 315 15.36 -21.16 0.60
N ALA A 316 14.61 -21.63 1.59
CA ALA A 316 14.56 -20.98 2.89
C ALA A 316 15.71 -21.42 3.82
N SER A 317 16.75 -22.11 3.33
CA SER A 317 17.96 -22.39 4.12
C SER A 317 18.91 -21.18 4.18
N ASN A 318 18.89 -20.31 3.16
CA ASN A 318 19.60 -19.03 3.17
C ASN A 318 18.89 -17.96 4.02
N SER A 319 17.57 -18.09 4.18
CA SER A 319 16.72 -17.25 5.04
C SER A 319 15.88 -18.14 5.98
N PRO A 320 16.52 -18.78 6.99
CA PRO A 320 15.92 -19.83 7.83
C PRO A 320 14.67 -19.39 8.59
N GLN A 321 14.49 -18.09 8.83
CA GLN A 321 13.28 -17.53 9.40
C GLN A 321 12.02 -17.78 8.54
N PHE A 322 12.16 -18.07 7.24
CA PHE A 322 11.02 -18.43 6.38
C PHE A 322 10.71 -19.94 6.36
N LEU A 323 11.42 -20.80 7.10
CA LEU A 323 11.14 -22.25 7.18
C LEU A 323 9.92 -22.60 8.06
N THR A 324 9.30 -21.63 8.73
CA THR A 324 8.15 -21.87 9.60
C THR A 324 6.83 -21.74 8.84
N ALA A 325 5.81 -22.49 9.27
CA ALA A 325 4.46 -22.44 8.70
C ALA A 325 3.81 -21.02 8.71
N ALA A 326 4.28 -20.13 9.60
CA ALA A 326 3.80 -18.75 9.69
C ALA A 326 4.43 -17.83 8.61
N TRP A 327 5.63 -18.15 8.12
CA TRP A 327 6.43 -17.26 7.27
C TRP A 327 6.81 -17.84 5.91
N GLU A 328 6.58 -19.13 5.65
CA GLU A 328 6.93 -19.82 4.38
C GLU A 328 6.24 -19.23 3.13
N THR A 329 5.07 -18.59 3.28
CA THR A 329 4.40 -17.86 2.20
C THR A 329 5.21 -16.64 1.74
N ARG A 330 6.09 -16.10 2.60
CA ARG A 330 6.91 -14.91 2.37
C ARG A 330 8.22 -15.18 1.64
N ALA A 331 8.67 -16.43 1.58
CA ALA A 331 9.79 -16.87 0.75
C ALA A 331 9.36 -16.92 -0.73
N LEU A 332 9.38 -15.79 -1.42
CA LEU A 332 9.08 -15.73 -2.85
C LEU A 332 10.31 -16.20 -3.64
N PRO A 333 10.16 -17.21 -4.52
CA PRO A 333 11.32 -17.84 -5.16
C PRO A 333 11.90 -16.96 -6.27
N GLY A 334 13.17 -16.61 -6.14
CA GLY A 334 13.91 -15.84 -7.14
C GLY A 334 14.20 -16.65 -8.40
N PHE A 335 13.96 -16.06 -9.57
CA PHE A 335 14.10 -16.67 -10.89
C PHE A 335 15.53 -17.09 -11.27
N ARG A 336 16.54 -16.79 -10.43
CA ARG A 336 17.93 -17.20 -10.65
C ARG A 336 18.51 -17.78 -9.35
N PRO A 337 18.46 -19.11 -9.16
CA PRO A 337 18.85 -19.80 -7.93
C PRO A 337 20.22 -19.46 -7.34
N GLN A 338 21.22 -19.29 -8.19
CA GLN A 338 22.64 -19.27 -7.83
C GLN A 338 23.43 -18.27 -8.70
N PRO A 339 24.62 -17.81 -8.24
CA PRO A 339 25.55 -17.07 -9.08
C PRO A 339 25.84 -17.83 -10.37
N ASN A 340 25.84 -17.11 -11.50
CA ASN A 340 26.16 -17.60 -12.85
C ASN A 340 25.30 -18.76 -13.42
N GLY A 341 24.45 -19.40 -12.62
CA GLY A 341 23.52 -20.45 -13.07
C GLY A 341 22.46 -19.97 -14.07
N PRO A 342 21.69 -20.90 -14.67
CA PRO A 342 20.56 -20.58 -15.54
C PRO A 342 19.44 -19.89 -14.75
N TYR A 343 18.47 -19.33 -15.48
CA TYR A 343 17.20 -18.92 -14.89
C TYR A 343 16.26 -20.12 -14.77
N ASP A 344 15.59 -20.25 -13.62
CA ASP A 344 14.40 -21.06 -13.47
C ASP A 344 13.18 -20.15 -13.65
N TRP A 345 12.60 -20.19 -14.84
CA TRP A 345 11.38 -19.44 -15.16
C TRP A 345 10.13 -20.01 -14.50
N MET A 346 10.15 -21.29 -14.10
CA MET A 346 8.99 -21.94 -13.50
C MET A 346 8.87 -21.70 -11.99
N ALA A 347 9.98 -21.39 -11.31
CA ALA A 347 10.14 -21.05 -9.89
C ALA A 347 8.87 -20.47 -9.22
N ASP A 348 8.45 -19.26 -9.59
CA ASP A 348 7.26 -18.62 -9.02
C ASP A 348 5.95 -19.00 -9.75
N GLY A 349 5.65 -20.29 -9.82
CA GLY A 349 4.42 -20.78 -10.46
C GLY A 349 3.12 -20.33 -9.77
N ARG A 350 3.15 -20.05 -8.46
CA ARG A 350 1.96 -19.82 -7.64
C ARG A 350 1.47 -18.37 -7.71
N GLN A 351 2.34 -17.39 -7.47
CA GLN A 351 1.96 -16.00 -7.65
C GLN A 351 1.75 -15.69 -9.14
N ARG A 352 2.46 -16.36 -10.07
CA ARG A 352 2.13 -16.30 -11.51
C ARG A 352 0.72 -16.80 -11.83
N ARG A 353 0.29 -17.96 -11.31
CA ARG A 353 -1.10 -18.48 -11.47
C ARG A 353 -2.11 -17.42 -11.00
N THR A 354 -1.90 -16.87 -9.81
CA THR A 354 -2.74 -15.82 -9.23
C THR A 354 -2.78 -14.56 -10.10
N MET A 355 -1.63 -14.06 -10.57
CA MET A 355 -1.57 -12.86 -11.42
C MET A 355 -2.25 -13.07 -12.78
N LEU A 356 -2.04 -14.22 -13.43
CA LEU A 356 -2.71 -14.55 -14.70
C LEU A 356 -4.23 -14.69 -14.53
N ALA A 357 -4.69 -15.27 -13.42
CA ALA A 357 -6.10 -15.39 -13.08
C ALA A 357 -6.77 -14.05 -12.70
N ALA A 358 -5.97 -13.05 -12.28
CA ALA A 358 -6.40 -11.66 -12.06
C ALA A 358 -6.52 -10.90 -13.39
N LEU A 359 -5.53 -11.02 -14.28
CA LEU A 359 -5.59 -10.47 -15.64
C LEU A 359 -6.80 -11.02 -16.42
N ALA A 360 -7.06 -12.32 -16.30
CA ALA A 360 -8.26 -12.97 -16.87
C ALA A 360 -9.60 -12.48 -16.30
N ARG A 361 -9.59 -11.65 -15.24
CA ARG A 361 -10.76 -11.06 -14.58
C ARG A 361 -10.87 -9.54 -14.76
N ASN A 362 -10.14 -8.97 -15.73
CA ASN A 362 -10.11 -7.54 -16.06
C ASN A 362 -9.30 -6.66 -15.06
N VAL A 363 -8.13 -7.15 -14.62
CA VAL A 363 -7.06 -6.25 -14.16
C VAL A 363 -6.49 -5.51 -15.37
N ASP A 364 -6.63 -4.18 -15.37
CA ASP A 364 -6.21 -3.29 -16.46
C ASP A 364 -4.69 -3.08 -16.50
N GLU A 365 -4.03 -3.12 -15.33
CA GLU A 365 -2.64 -2.73 -15.18
C GLU A 365 -1.92 -3.52 -14.07
N VAL A 366 -0.73 -4.03 -14.39
CA VAL A 366 0.15 -4.70 -13.43
C VAL A 366 1.49 -3.97 -13.30
N GLU A 367 1.92 -3.74 -12.06
CA GLU A 367 3.25 -3.26 -11.70
C GLU A 367 4.11 -4.43 -11.22
N ALA A 368 5.40 -4.45 -11.56
CA ALA A 368 6.37 -5.32 -10.93
C ALA A 368 7.13 -4.59 -9.81
N VAL A 369 7.43 -5.27 -8.71
CA VAL A 369 8.18 -4.75 -7.57
C VAL A 369 9.16 -5.81 -7.06
N SER A 370 10.28 -5.43 -6.45
CA SER A 370 11.31 -6.35 -5.92
C SER A 370 11.72 -5.87 -4.53
N TYR A 371 11.47 -6.65 -3.48
CA TYR A 371 11.71 -6.19 -2.09
C TYR A 371 13.18 -6.33 -1.70
N SER A 372 13.85 -7.36 -2.23
CA SER A 372 15.28 -7.60 -2.04
C SER A 372 15.94 -8.14 -3.31
N PRO A 373 17.27 -7.98 -3.48
CA PRO A 373 18.03 -8.73 -4.47
C PRO A 373 17.99 -10.24 -4.21
N PRO A 374 18.29 -11.08 -5.23
CA PRO A 374 18.57 -12.49 -5.03
C PRO A 374 19.60 -12.71 -3.91
N TRP A 375 19.38 -13.65 -2.99
CA TRP A 375 20.21 -13.88 -1.78
C TRP A 375 21.73 -13.88 -2.05
N TRP A 376 22.18 -14.44 -3.17
CA TRP A 376 23.60 -14.51 -3.52
C TRP A 376 24.19 -13.16 -3.99
N MET A 377 23.34 -12.22 -4.42
CA MET A 377 23.71 -10.81 -4.63
C MET A 377 23.77 -10.02 -3.32
N THR A 378 23.21 -10.50 -2.20
CA THR A 378 23.12 -9.72 -0.97
C THR A 378 24.41 -9.74 -0.16
N VAL A 379 24.64 -8.73 0.70
CA VAL A 379 25.85 -8.64 1.53
C VAL A 379 25.81 -9.68 2.67
N SER A 380 24.67 -9.84 3.32
CA SER A 380 24.48 -10.78 4.44
C SER A 380 24.32 -12.24 4.02
N GLY A 381 24.00 -12.50 2.75
CA GLY A 381 23.55 -13.81 2.26
C GLY A 381 22.07 -14.12 2.53
N ASP A 382 21.40 -13.27 3.31
CA ASP A 382 19.95 -13.30 3.58
C ASP A 382 19.26 -12.23 2.72
N THR A 383 18.01 -12.46 2.34
CA THR A 383 17.17 -11.49 1.62
C THR A 383 16.45 -10.52 2.55
N ALA A 384 16.39 -10.78 3.87
CA ALA A 384 15.65 -9.94 4.81
C ALA A 384 16.31 -8.58 5.14
N GLY A 385 17.64 -8.50 4.99
CA GLY A 385 18.37 -7.25 5.19
C GLY A 385 19.86 -7.41 5.51
N ALA A 386 20.52 -6.28 5.78
CA ALA A 386 21.93 -6.23 6.12
C ALA A 386 22.18 -6.65 7.57
N ALA A 387 23.44 -6.84 7.97
CA ALA A 387 23.77 -7.14 9.37
C ALA A 387 23.45 -5.98 10.34
N GLU A 388 23.40 -4.75 9.84
CA GLU A 388 23.23 -3.51 10.62
C GLU A 388 22.22 -2.57 9.96
N MET A 389 21.51 -1.77 10.77
CA MET A 389 20.49 -0.85 10.26
C MET A 389 21.09 0.26 9.38
N ASN A 390 20.32 0.73 8.41
CA ASN A 390 20.68 1.74 7.40
C ASN A 390 21.77 1.32 6.41
N GLN A 391 22.31 0.09 6.49
CA GLN A 391 23.27 -0.41 5.50
C GLN A 391 22.56 -1.01 4.28
N CYS A 392 23.15 -0.82 3.10
CA CYS A 392 22.66 -1.46 1.89
C CYS A 392 22.99 -2.96 1.90
N ASN A 393 21.98 -3.80 1.67
CA ASN A 393 22.18 -5.24 1.58
C ASN A 393 22.52 -5.72 0.16
N LEU A 394 22.76 -4.84 -0.82
CA LEU A 394 23.21 -5.22 -2.16
C LEU A 394 24.73 -5.05 -2.27
N LYS A 395 25.46 -6.11 -2.64
CA LYS A 395 26.92 -6.01 -2.86
C LYS A 395 27.23 -4.95 -3.95
N PRO A 396 28.22 -4.06 -3.77
CA PRO A 396 28.47 -2.93 -4.68
C PRO A 396 28.63 -3.30 -6.17
N GLU A 397 29.25 -4.44 -6.46
CA GLU A 397 29.45 -4.96 -7.81
C GLU A 397 28.15 -5.39 -8.53
N PHE A 398 27.08 -5.68 -7.78
CA PHE A 398 25.83 -6.22 -8.34
C PHE A 398 24.74 -5.19 -8.63
N PHE A 399 24.94 -3.89 -8.37
CA PHE A 399 23.96 -2.83 -8.71
C PHE A 399 23.47 -2.88 -10.17
N ARG A 400 24.38 -3.12 -11.12
CA ARG A 400 23.99 -3.33 -12.53
C ARG A 400 23.31 -4.68 -12.74
N ALA A 401 23.88 -5.75 -12.20
CA ALA A 401 23.42 -7.13 -12.39
C ALA A 401 22.00 -7.36 -11.86
N TYR A 402 21.64 -6.74 -10.73
CA TYR A 402 20.31 -6.77 -10.15
C TYR A 402 19.27 -6.14 -11.09
N THR A 403 19.57 -5.00 -11.72
CA THR A 403 18.64 -4.40 -12.70
C THR A 403 18.54 -5.19 -14.01
N GLU A 404 19.61 -5.87 -14.43
CA GLU A 404 19.59 -6.80 -15.57
C GLU A 404 18.81 -8.10 -15.24
N TYR A 405 18.76 -8.52 -13.97
CA TYR A 405 17.88 -9.58 -13.47
C TYR A 405 16.41 -9.15 -13.50
N GLN A 406 16.06 -8.01 -12.89
CA GLN A 406 14.69 -7.46 -12.90
C GLN A 406 14.16 -7.32 -14.34
N ALA A 407 14.95 -6.72 -15.22
CA ALA A 407 14.56 -6.51 -16.62
C ALA A 407 14.50 -7.82 -17.43
N ALA A 408 15.30 -8.84 -17.10
CA ALA A 408 15.19 -10.16 -17.74
C ALA A 408 13.90 -10.90 -17.32
N VAL A 409 13.46 -10.76 -16.06
CA VAL A 409 12.17 -11.29 -15.60
C VAL A 409 11.01 -10.61 -16.34
N ILE A 410 11.00 -9.27 -16.40
CA ILE A 410 10.00 -8.49 -17.15
C ILE A 410 9.97 -8.89 -18.63
N GLU A 411 11.14 -9.06 -19.25
CA GLU A 411 11.26 -9.48 -20.65
C GLU A 411 10.73 -10.90 -20.88
N HIS A 412 10.99 -11.84 -19.96
CA HIS A 412 10.45 -13.19 -20.02
C HIS A 412 8.92 -13.20 -19.88
N TYR A 413 8.37 -12.50 -18.89
CA TYR A 413 6.92 -12.35 -18.69
C TYR A 413 6.21 -11.83 -19.94
N ARG A 414 6.78 -10.80 -20.59
CA ARG A 414 6.28 -10.24 -21.85
C ARG A 414 6.32 -11.22 -23.02
N THR A 415 7.36 -12.06 -23.09
CA THR A 415 7.62 -12.91 -24.27
C THR A 415 7.02 -14.31 -24.19
N HIS A 416 6.85 -14.87 -22.99
CA HIS A 416 6.41 -16.25 -22.78
C HIS A 416 5.00 -16.38 -22.18
N TRP A 417 4.51 -15.35 -21.48
CA TRP A 417 3.15 -15.33 -20.90
C TRP A 417 2.32 -14.11 -21.33
N ASN A 418 2.81 -13.32 -22.29
CA ASN A 418 2.16 -12.12 -22.84
C ASN A 418 1.82 -11.03 -21.79
N VAL A 419 2.53 -10.99 -20.66
CA VAL A 419 2.28 -10.02 -19.59
C VAL A 419 3.18 -8.80 -19.74
N THR A 420 2.59 -7.62 -19.93
CA THR A 420 3.32 -6.35 -19.98
C THR A 420 3.12 -5.58 -18.67
N PHE A 421 4.15 -5.53 -17.83
CA PHE A 421 4.17 -4.64 -16.66
C PHE A 421 4.26 -3.18 -17.11
N SER A 422 3.40 -2.30 -16.59
CA SER A 422 3.43 -0.86 -16.90
C SER A 422 4.66 -0.19 -16.28
N THR A 423 4.97 -0.58 -15.06
CA THR A 423 6.08 -0.09 -14.24
C THR A 423 6.85 -1.23 -13.59
N MET A 424 8.10 -0.93 -13.27
CA MET A 424 8.95 -1.68 -12.34
C MET A 424 9.39 -0.75 -11.22
N ASN A 425 9.25 -1.18 -9.97
CA ASN A 425 9.83 -0.49 -8.81
C ASN A 425 10.97 -1.34 -8.20
N PRO A 426 12.24 -0.86 -8.23
CA PRO A 426 13.41 -1.71 -7.97
C PRO A 426 13.67 -2.07 -6.50
N ALA A 427 12.96 -1.45 -5.55
CA ALA A 427 13.13 -1.65 -4.11
C ALA A 427 11.81 -1.32 -3.36
N ASN A 428 11.66 -1.84 -2.14
CA ASN A 428 10.52 -1.61 -1.24
C ASN A 428 11.01 -1.01 0.08
N GLU A 429 10.46 0.12 0.52
CA GLU A 429 10.84 0.87 1.74
C GLU A 429 12.36 1.07 1.85
N ALA A 430 12.93 1.54 0.74
CA ALA A 430 14.37 1.63 0.56
C ALA A 430 15.03 2.66 1.50
N LEU A 431 14.33 3.74 1.83
CA LEU A 431 14.89 4.96 2.41
C LEU A 431 14.80 5.03 3.95
N GLU A 432 14.16 4.04 4.57
CA GLU A 432 13.83 4.02 5.99
C GLU A 432 14.86 3.26 6.84
N GLY A 433 15.66 2.38 6.23
CA GLY A 433 16.85 1.80 6.85
C GLY A 433 16.61 0.64 7.83
N TRP A 434 15.39 0.13 7.97
CA TRP A 434 15.04 -0.93 8.94
C TRP A 434 15.30 -2.36 8.47
N TRP A 435 15.84 -2.57 7.26
CA TRP A 435 16.05 -3.91 6.72
C TRP A 435 17.27 -4.61 7.30
N LEU A 436 17.02 -5.54 8.24
CA LEU A 436 18.00 -6.37 8.93
C LEU A 436 17.92 -7.85 8.56
N GLN A 437 19.07 -8.53 8.60
CA GLN A 437 19.19 -9.98 8.55
C GLN A 437 18.33 -10.65 9.63
N GLY A 438 17.68 -11.76 9.30
CA GLY A 438 16.74 -12.48 10.19
C GLY A 438 15.34 -11.86 10.29
N HIS A 439 15.06 -10.71 9.65
CA HIS A 439 13.69 -10.16 9.61
C HIS A 439 12.72 -11.09 8.89
N ARG A 440 11.44 -11.05 9.31
CA ARG A 440 10.35 -11.94 8.88
C ARG A 440 9.74 -11.58 7.50
N GLN A 441 10.48 -10.87 6.65
CA GLN A 441 10.13 -10.58 5.25
C GLN A 441 11.39 -10.20 4.46
N GLU A 442 11.34 -10.30 3.13
CA GLU A 442 12.41 -9.78 2.25
C GLU A 442 12.51 -8.24 2.34
N GLY A 443 13.72 -7.69 2.27
CA GLY A 443 13.95 -6.25 2.28
C GLY A 443 15.41 -5.85 2.02
N CYS A 444 15.61 -4.64 1.49
CA CYS A 444 16.94 -4.08 1.22
C CYS A 444 16.93 -2.55 1.34
N SER A 445 17.69 -2.00 2.30
CA SER A 445 17.84 -0.54 2.43
C SER A 445 18.73 0.01 1.31
N PHE A 446 18.49 1.25 0.90
CA PHE A 446 19.35 2.01 0.00
C PHE A 446 19.37 3.48 0.43
N ASN A 447 20.56 4.05 0.65
CA ASN A 447 20.68 5.49 0.83
C ASN A 447 20.35 6.23 -0.50
N PRO A 448 20.13 7.56 -0.48
CA PRO A 448 19.71 8.28 -1.68
C PRO A 448 20.67 8.17 -2.87
N GLN A 449 21.98 8.02 -2.64
CA GLN A 449 22.99 7.87 -3.68
C GLN A 449 22.94 6.47 -4.30
N GLU A 450 22.76 5.43 -3.48
CA GLU A 450 22.57 4.05 -3.92
C GLU A 450 21.26 3.88 -4.70
N LEU A 451 20.14 4.42 -4.19
CA LEU A 451 18.84 4.33 -4.85
C LEU A 451 18.81 5.12 -6.18
N THR A 452 19.50 6.27 -6.23
CA THR A 452 19.78 7.00 -7.48
C THR A 452 20.53 6.12 -8.48
N THR A 453 21.55 5.39 -8.04
CA THR A 453 22.35 4.49 -8.89
C THR A 453 21.52 3.32 -9.42
N LEU A 454 20.72 2.70 -8.55
CA LEU A 454 19.83 1.59 -8.87
C LEU A 454 18.77 1.98 -9.92
N ILE A 455 18.05 3.08 -9.70
CA ILE A 455 17.00 3.56 -10.61
C ILE A 455 17.60 3.99 -11.98
N ASN A 456 18.76 4.64 -11.98
CA ASN A 456 19.46 4.98 -13.23
C ASN A 456 19.87 3.73 -14.02
N HIS A 457 20.37 2.68 -13.35
CA HIS A 457 20.68 1.41 -14.00
C HIS A 457 19.43 0.70 -14.52
N LEU A 458 18.32 0.68 -13.77
CA LEU A 458 17.07 0.07 -14.25
C LEU A 458 16.52 0.81 -15.48
N SER A 459 16.43 2.14 -15.44
CA SER A 459 15.97 2.96 -16.56
C SER A 459 16.81 2.75 -17.83
N ALA A 460 18.14 2.72 -17.69
CA ALA A 460 19.05 2.42 -18.81
C ALA A 460 18.87 0.99 -19.35
N THR A 461 18.67 0.00 -18.46
CA THR A 461 18.50 -1.41 -18.83
C THR A 461 17.16 -1.68 -19.54
N LEU A 462 16.05 -1.15 -19.02
CA LEU A 462 14.73 -1.25 -19.66
C LEU A 462 14.76 -0.63 -21.08
N LYS A 463 15.40 0.55 -21.23
CA LYS A 463 15.61 1.20 -22.53
C LYS A 463 16.49 0.37 -23.47
N LYS A 464 17.60 -0.18 -22.98
CA LYS A 464 18.51 -1.07 -23.74
C LYS A 464 17.80 -2.31 -24.28
N ARG A 465 16.92 -2.92 -23.48
CA ARG A 465 16.08 -4.08 -23.86
C ARG A 465 14.81 -3.71 -24.63
N LYS A 466 14.60 -2.41 -24.93
CA LYS A 466 13.42 -1.88 -25.65
C LYS A 466 12.08 -2.25 -24.98
N LEU A 467 12.06 -2.40 -23.66
CA LEU A 467 10.86 -2.75 -22.91
C LEU A 467 9.91 -1.54 -22.80
N LEU A 468 8.60 -1.80 -22.83
CA LEU A 468 7.58 -0.76 -22.69
C LEU A 468 7.53 -0.22 -21.26
N THR A 469 7.74 -1.10 -20.28
CA THR A 469 7.79 -0.85 -18.84
C THR A 469 8.66 0.36 -18.47
N LYS A 470 8.16 1.20 -17.56
CA LYS A 470 8.88 2.36 -17.01
C LYS A 470 9.34 2.12 -15.58
N VAL A 471 10.07 3.06 -14.99
CA VAL A 471 10.42 3.00 -13.56
C VAL A 471 9.40 3.80 -12.75
N ALA A 472 8.88 3.19 -11.69
CA ALA A 472 8.19 3.87 -10.60
C ALA A 472 9.09 3.90 -9.35
N GLY A 473 8.84 4.82 -8.43
CA GLY A 473 9.62 4.97 -7.20
C GLY A 473 9.02 6.03 -6.28
N PHE A 474 9.29 6.02 -4.97
CA PHE A 474 10.38 5.29 -4.32
C PHE A 474 9.92 4.12 -3.43
N ASP A 475 8.61 3.84 -3.35
CA ASP A 475 8.02 2.79 -2.48
C ASP A 475 8.40 2.92 -1.00
N SER A 476 8.66 4.15 -0.56
CA SER A 476 8.86 4.48 0.84
C SER A 476 7.60 5.14 1.40
N PHE A 477 7.41 5.04 2.72
CA PHE A 477 6.43 5.77 3.52
C PHE A 477 6.37 7.22 3.03
N VAL A 478 5.17 7.77 2.86
CA VAL A 478 4.95 9.09 2.26
C VAL A 478 5.80 10.20 2.90
N GLY A 479 6.01 10.16 4.22
CA GLY A 479 6.90 11.10 4.93
C GLY A 479 8.39 10.94 4.60
N ALA A 480 8.87 9.70 4.40
CA ALA A 480 10.23 9.42 3.95
C ALA A 480 10.41 9.82 2.48
N THR A 481 9.48 9.43 1.59
CA THR A 481 9.49 9.84 0.18
C THR A 481 9.52 11.37 0.04
N LEU A 482 8.67 12.10 0.77
CA LEU A 482 8.69 13.56 0.79
C LEU A 482 10.04 14.13 1.26
N ARG A 483 10.56 13.64 2.40
CA ARG A 483 11.84 14.06 3.01
C ARG A 483 13.05 13.85 2.10
N PHE A 484 13.04 12.83 1.27
CA PHE A 484 14.15 12.49 0.37
C PHE A 484 13.98 12.99 -1.07
N THR A 485 12.75 13.22 -1.55
CA THR A 485 12.54 13.63 -2.96
C THR A 485 13.13 15.01 -3.28
N TYR A 486 13.19 15.93 -2.32
CA TYR A 486 13.96 17.18 -2.48
C TYR A 486 15.45 16.95 -2.78
N LYS A 487 16.04 15.86 -2.27
CA LYS A 487 17.48 15.55 -2.35
C LYS A 487 17.89 14.77 -3.60
N PHE A 488 16.95 14.10 -4.28
CA PHE A 488 17.25 13.39 -5.52
C PHE A 488 17.56 14.33 -6.70
N PRO A 489 18.47 13.97 -7.61
CA PRO A 489 18.76 14.75 -8.82
C PRO A 489 17.51 15.00 -9.67
N ALA A 490 17.41 16.18 -10.29
CA ALA A 490 16.29 16.54 -11.15
C ALA A 490 16.08 15.54 -12.30
N ALA A 491 17.16 15.07 -12.92
CA ALA A 491 17.12 14.06 -14.00
C ALA A 491 16.54 12.71 -13.53
N LEU A 492 16.77 12.31 -12.27
CA LEU A 492 16.19 11.08 -11.71
C LEU A 492 14.68 11.21 -11.60
N LYS A 493 14.21 12.32 -11.01
CA LYS A 493 12.79 12.62 -10.81
C LYS A 493 12.03 12.77 -12.13
N ALA A 494 12.65 13.42 -13.12
CA ALA A 494 12.09 13.53 -14.46
C ALA A 494 11.92 12.15 -15.13
N GLY A 495 12.87 11.23 -14.92
CA GLY A 495 12.91 9.89 -15.52
C GLY A 495 11.98 8.82 -14.91
N LEU A 496 11.42 9.07 -13.73
CA LEU A 496 10.33 8.24 -13.17
C LEU A 496 9.02 8.49 -13.95
N LEU A 497 8.18 7.47 -14.10
CA LEU A 497 6.84 7.65 -14.67
C LEU A 497 5.92 8.39 -13.68
N ARG A 498 5.85 7.86 -12.46
CA ARG A 498 4.99 8.31 -11.35
C ARG A 498 5.75 8.20 -10.01
N LEU A 499 5.20 8.82 -8.98
CA LEU A 499 5.67 8.68 -7.61
C LEU A 499 4.83 7.63 -6.88
N ASN A 500 5.49 6.56 -6.42
CA ASN A 500 4.91 5.54 -5.55
C ASN A 500 5.23 5.88 -4.09
N VAL A 501 4.23 5.87 -3.21
CA VAL A 501 4.39 6.07 -1.76
C VAL A 501 3.61 5.03 -0.96
N HIS A 502 4.16 4.63 0.19
CA HIS A 502 3.40 3.82 1.16
C HIS A 502 2.58 4.77 2.05
N GLY A 503 1.28 4.49 2.19
CA GLY A 503 0.32 5.35 2.88
C GLY A 503 0.44 5.36 4.40
N TYR A 504 1.38 4.58 4.95
CA TYR A 504 1.68 4.55 6.38
C TYR A 504 2.24 5.88 6.86
N VAL A 505 1.70 6.36 7.98
CA VAL A 505 2.27 7.45 8.77
C VAL A 505 2.33 6.97 10.22
N PRO A 506 3.53 6.92 10.85
CA PRO A 506 3.62 6.55 12.26
C PRO A 506 2.97 7.64 13.13
N PRO A 507 2.15 7.29 14.14
CA PRO A 507 1.60 8.28 15.04
C PRO A 507 2.72 8.91 15.89
N PRO A 508 2.91 10.24 15.89
CA PRO A 508 3.61 10.91 16.98
C PRO A 508 2.90 10.64 18.32
N SER A 509 3.60 10.92 19.43
CA SER A 509 3.15 10.58 20.79
C SER A 509 1.90 11.33 21.31
N ASN A 510 1.20 12.08 20.44
CA ASN A 510 -0.15 12.57 20.69
C ASN A 510 -1.00 12.58 19.39
N THR A 511 -2.32 12.50 19.56
CA THR A 511 -3.30 12.35 18.47
C THR A 511 -3.49 13.61 17.62
N THR A 512 -3.44 14.79 18.23
CA THR A 512 -3.68 16.08 17.55
C THR A 512 -2.54 16.44 16.59
N ASP A 513 -1.29 16.22 17.00
CA ASP A 513 -0.13 16.32 16.11
C ASP A 513 -0.12 15.20 15.08
N THR A 514 -0.69 14.02 15.36
CA THR A 514 -0.82 12.94 14.36
C THR A 514 -1.63 13.42 13.15
N ARG A 515 -2.81 14.04 13.36
CA ARG A 515 -3.59 14.60 12.25
C ARG A 515 -2.79 15.66 11.48
N ARG A 516 -2.25 16.66 12.17
CA ARG A 516 -1.52 17.78 11.54
C ARG A 516 -0.27 17.31 10.80
N TYR A 517 0.40 16.28 11.29
CA TYR A 517 1.54 15.65 10.63
C TYR A 517 1.13 14.87 9.39
N MET A 518 0.08 14.02 9.45
CA MET A 518 -0.46 13.34 8.26
C MET A 518 -0.87 14.35 7.18
N GLU A 519 -1.66 15.36 7.56
CA GLU A 519 -2.17 16.40 6.68
C GLU A 519 -1.02 17.22 6.06
N GLY A 520 -0.05 17.67 6.87
CA GLY A 520 1.12 18.41 6.39
C GLY A 520 2.03 17.58 5.47
N VAL A 521 2.18 16.28 5.72
CA VAL A 521 2.91 15.35 4.84
C VAL A 521 2.16 15.11 3.54
N PHE A 522 0.83 14.96 3.57
CA PHE A 522 0.01 14.76 2.37
C PHE A 522 0.00 16.02 1.49
N VAL A 523 -0.20 17.21 2.08
CA VAL A 523 -0.08 18.51 1.37
C VAL A 523 1.33 18.72 0.82
N GLY A 524 2.37 18.36 1.58
CA GLY A 524 3.76 18.43 1.12
C GLY A 524 4.03 17.50 -0.07
N MET A 525 3.47 16.28 -0.04
CA MET A 525 3.58 15.31 -1.13
C MET A 525 2.80 15.75 -2.38
N HIS A 526 1.60 16.31 -2.20
CA HIS A 526 0.82 16.91 -3.29
C HIS A 526 1.61 18.02 -4.00
N ARG A 527 2.14 18.99 -3.24
CA ARG A 527 2.95 20.09 -3.78
C ARG A 527 4.20 19.58 -4.51
N MET A 528 4.86 18.56 -3.98
CA MET A 528 6.00 17.89 -4.63
C MET A 528 5.59 17.26 -5.97
N ALA A 529 4.50 16.50 -5.99
CA ALA A 529 4.05 15.78 -7.18
C ALA A 529 3.59 16.72 -8.30
N THR A 530 2.75 17.71 -7.95
CA THR A 530 2.29 18.77 -8.86
C THR A 530 3.48 19.58 -9.40
N GLY A 531 4.42 19.97 -8.54
CA GLY A 531 5.65 20.67 -8.95
C GLY A 531 6.63 19.86 -9.81
N LEU A 532 6.49 18.53 -9.85
CA LEU A 532 7.26 17.63 -10.73
C LEU A 532 6.47 17.17 -11.97
N GLY A 533 5.18 17.50 -12.08
CA GLY A 533 4.28 16.97 -13.11
C GLY A 533 4.15 15.45 -13.06
N LYS A 534 3.95 14.86 -11.88
CA LYS A 534 3.87 13.41 -11.66
C LYS A 534 2.56 13.01 -10.96
N GLU A 535 2.01 11.88 -11.36
CA GLU A 535 1.00 11.15 -10.57
C GLU A 535 1.59 10.68 -9.24
N VAL A 536 0.76 10.62 -8.19
CA VAL A 536 1.05 9.87 -6.95
C VAL A 536 0.17 8.63 -6.89
N TRP A 537 0.76 7.48 -6.61
CA TRP A 537 0.06 6.25 -6.28
C TRP A 537 0.33 5.90 -4.82
N VAL A 538 -0.72 5.58 -4.06
CA VAL A 538 -0.56 4.84 -2.79
C VAL A 538 -0.26 3.39 -3.19
N SER A 539 1.02 3.02 -3.23
CA SER A 539 1.49 1.72 -3.75
C SER A 539 1.44 0.60 -2.70
N GLU A 540 1.29 0.96 -1.42
CA GLU A 540 0.97 0.06 -0.33
C GLU A 540 0.28 0.83 0.80
N ILE A 541 -0.73 0.24 1.44
CA ILE A 541 -1.17 0.59 2.79
C ILE A 541 -1.96 -0.56 3.45
N GLY A 542 -1.82 -0.69 4.76
CA GLY A 542 -2.67 -1.46 5.66
C GLY A 542 -2.88 -0.73 6.99
N PRO A 543 -3.72 -1.25 7.91
CA PRO A 543 -4.03 -0.62 9.20
C PRO A 543 -2.93 -0.85 10.26
N MET A 544 -1.69 -0.48 9.90
CA MET A 544 -0.57 -0.49 10.83
C MET A 544 -0.78 0.55 11.94
N TRP A 545 -0.34 0.22 13.17
CA TRP A 545 -0.57 1.02 14.39
C TRP A 545 -2.05 1.19 14.81
N VAL A 546 -2.98 0.50 14.16
CA VAL A 546 -4.41 0.50 14.52
C VAL A 546 -4.78 -0.81 15.20
N ASN A 547 -5.51 -0.70 16.32
CA ASN A 547 -6.17 -1.80 17.01
C ASN A 547 -7.65 -1.44 17.16
N GLY A 548 -8.53 -2.43 17.13
CA GLY A 548 -9.98 -2.25 17.21
C GLY A 548 -10.74 -3.40 16.53
N ASN A 549 -12.06 -3.35 16.59
CA ASN A 549 -12.91 -4.30 15.86
C ASN A 549 -12.89 -4.01 14.34
N ASP A 550 -13.42 -4.96 13.56
CA ASP A 550 -13.36 -4.93 12.10
C ASP A 550 -13.95 -3.64 11.47
N ILE A 551 -15.06 -3.12 12.03
CA ILE A 551 -15.64 -1.85 11.56
C ILE A 551 -14.77 -0.63 11.94
N GLY A 552 -14.20 -0.58 13.15
CA GLY A 552 -13.27 0.48 13.55
C GLY A 552 -12.01 0.53 12.68
N VAL A 553 -11.42 -0.64 12.38
CA VAL A 553 -10.30 -0.78 11.45
C VAL A 553 -10.71 -0.39 10.02
N THR A 554 -11.92 -0.72 9.60
CA THR A 554 -12.48 -0.33 8.29
C THR A 554 -12.65 1.18 8.16
N LEU A 555 -13.20 1.83 9.20
CA LEU A 555 -13.38 3.28 9.26
C LEU A 555 -12.05 4.03 9.22
N PHE A 556 -10.98 3.49 9.82
CA PHE A 556 -9.64 4.03 9.66
C PHE A 556 -9.19 3.98 8.19
N MET A 557 -9.28 2.81 7.54
CA MET A 557 -8.83 2.66 6.16
C MET A 557 -9.62 3.56 5.18
N ALA A 558 -10.93 3.67 5.35
CA ALA A 558 -11.78 4.55 4.55
C ALA A 558 -11.38 6.03 4.70
N ARG A 559 -11.09 6.48 5.92
CA ARG A 559 -10.58 7.84 6.18
C ARG A 559 -9.21 8.08 5.51
N CYS A 560 -8.34 7.07 5.47
CA CYS A 560 -7.06 7.17 4.76
C CYS A 560 -7.24 7.23 3.23
N ILE A 561 -8.23 6.55 2.65
CA ILE A 561 -8.62 6.72 1.24
C ILE A 561 -9.03 8.17 0.97
N VAL A 562 -10.01 8.69 1.73
CA VAL A 562 -10.51 10.06 1.60
C VAL A 562 -9.38 11.09 1.64
N GLN A 563 -8.45 10.98 2.60
CA GLN A 563 -7.34 11.91 2.73
C GLN A 563 -6.32 11.77 1.59
N ALA A 564 -6.05 10.55 1.10
CA ALA A 564 -5.13 10.35 -0.02
C ALA A 564 -5.69 10.95 -1.33
N VAL A 565 -6.99 10.83 -1.57
CA VAL A 565 -7.68 11.47 -2.70
C VAL A 565 -7.65 12.99 -2.54
N ASN A 566 -8.23 13.52 -1.47
CA ASN A 566 -8.50 14.95 -1.31
C ASN A 566 -7.26 15.81 -1.02
N ILE A 567 -6.32 15.31 -0.21
CA ILE A 567 -5.24 16.11 0.39
C ILE A 567 -3.89 15.83 -0.28
N MET A 568 -3.64 14.57 -0.66
CA MET A 568 -2.42 14.19 -1.39
C MET A 568 -2.58 14.29 -2.92
N GLY A 569 -3.81 14.22 -3.44
CA GLY A 569 -4.06 14.13 -4.88
C GLY A 569 -3.56 12.80 -5.46
N ALA A 570 -3.76 11.70 -4.72
CA ALA A 570 -3.47 10.37 -5.22
C ALA A 570 -4.37 10.03 -6.43
N SER A 571 -3.84 9.22 -7.34
CA SER A 571 -4.51 8.75 -8.55
C SER A 571 -4.78 7.23 -8.55
N ALA A 572 -4.25 6.50 -7.57
CA ALA A 572 -4.50 5.08 -7.37
C ALA A 572 -4.35 4.69 -5.90
N TRP A 573 -5.03 3.61 -5.51
CA TRP A 573 -4.96 3.05 -4.17
C TRP A 573 -4.71 1.54 -4.21
N ILE A 574 -3.55 1.12 -3.70
CA ILE A 574 -3.18 -0.28 -3.57
C ILE A 574 -3.14 -0.65 -2.08
N PHE A 575 -4.03 -1.57 -1.71
CA PHE A 575 -4.03 -2.22 -0.40
C PHE A 575 -2.84 -3.21 -0.31
N TRP A 576 -2.30 -3.47 0.88
CA TRP A 576 -1.11 -4.33 1.03
C TRP A 576 -1.32 -5.75 0.51
N GLN A 577 -1.93 -6.63 1.31
CA GLN A 577 -2.24 -8.01 0.96
C GLN A 577 -3.74 -8.25 1.12
N SER A 578 -4.42 -8.69 0.07
CA SER A 578 -5.89 -8.83 0.13
C SER A 578 -6.35 -9.99 1.02
N VAL A 579 -5.55 -11.06 1.12
CA VAL A 579 -5.84 -12.22 1.96
C VAL A 579 -4.77 -12.33 3.05
N ASN A 580 -5.19 -12.28 4.32
CA ASN A 580 -4.31 -12.47 5.46
C ASN A 580 -4.40 -13.91 6.00
N GLY A 581 -3.26 -14.46 6.43
CA GLY A 581 -3.21 -15.73 7.14
C GLY A 581 -3.58 -15.55 8.61
N VAL A 582 -4.44 -16.44 9.12
CA VAL A 582 -4.89 -16.35 10.53
C VAL A 582 -4.07 -17.26 11.44
N GLY A 583 -3.59 -16.65 12.51
CA GLY A 583 -2.93 -17.33 13.61
C GLY A 583 -3.93 -17.97 14.60
N THR A 584 -3.49 -18.21 15.83
CA THR A 584 -4.41 -18.63 16.91
C THR A 584 -5.16 -17.45 17.54
N ASN A 585 -4.74 -16.21 17.28
CA ASN A 585 -5.34 -15.00 17.85
C ASN A 585 -6.51 -14.47 16.96
N PRO A 586 -7.77 -14.45 17.47
CA PRO A 586 -8.93 -13.98 16.71
C PRO A 586 -8.99 -12.45 16.53
N ASP A 587 -8.22 -11.65 17.27
CA ASP A 587 -8.19 -10.19 17.10
C ASP A 587 -7.24 -9.77 15.95
N LEU A 588 -6.24 -10.59 15.63
CA LEU A 588 -5.39 -10.39 14.44
C LEU A 588 -6.08 -10.80 13.13
N PHE A 589 -7.15 -11.61 13.23
CA PHE A 589 -7.92 -12.22 12.15
C PHE A 589 -8.19 -11.24 10.98
N LEU A 590 -8.74 -10.07 11.30
CA LEU A 590 -9.19 -9.07 10.31
C LEU A 590 -8.32 -7.80 10.30
N LYS A 591 -7.10 -7.83 10.85
CA LYS A 591 -6.20 -6.67 10.82
C LYS A 591 -5.70 -6.41 9.39
N TRP A 592 -4.86 -7.28 8.85
CA TRP A 592 -4.09 -6.97 7.64
C TRP A 592 -4.79 -7.22 6.31
N GLY A 593 -5.82 -8.08 6.23
CA GLY A 593 -6.43 -8.51 4.96
C GLY A 593 -7.83 -7.94 4.72
N LEU A 594 -8.22 -7.79 3.45
CA LEU A 594 -9.64 -7.63 3.04
C LEU A 594 -10.44 -8.91 3.34
N MET A 595 -9.77 -10.05 3.30
CA MET A 595 -10.25 -11.35 3.73
C MET A 595 -9.22 -12.03 4.63
N ALA A 596 -9.68 -12.97 5.43
CA ALA A 596 -8.90 -13.78 6.36
C ALA A 596 -9.07 -15.25 5.99
N VAL A 597 -7.97 -16.01 5.92
CA VAL A 597 -8.01 -17.47 5.71
C VAL A 597 -7.14 -18.21 6.70
N ARG A 598 -7.56 -19.41 7.10
CA ARG A 598 -6.69 -20.35 7.83
C ARG A 598 -5.58 -20.85 6.91
N MET A 599 -4.41 -20.21 7.02
CA MET A 599 -3.20 -20.65 6.32
C MET A 599 -2.62 -21.85 7.05
N TYR A 600 -2.62 -22.98 6.34
CA TYR A 600 -1.86 -24.17 6.71
C TYR A 600 -0.47 -24.11 6.06
N ARG A 601 0.37 -25.14 6.27
CA ARG A 601 1.57 -25.33 5.45
C ARG A 601 1.18 -25.50 3.98
N LEU A 602 2.04 -25.03 3.08
CA LEU A 602 1.97 -25.17 1.63
C LEU A 602 2.08 -26.63 1.15
N SER A 603 2.47 -27.56 2.04
CA SER A 603 2.36 -29.01 1.88
C SER A 603 0.93 -29.54 2.08
N ASP A 604 0.14 -28.87 2.92
CA ASP A 604 -1.14 -29.36 3.42
C ASP A 604 -2.33 -28.67 2.72
N THR A 605 -2.09 -27.53 2.06
CA THR A 605 -3.11 -26.65 1.47
C THR A 605 -4.13 -27.36 0.57
N GLU A 606 -3.69 -28.33 -0.24
CA GLU A 606 -4.57 -29.06 -1.18
C GLU A 606 -5.51 -30.06 -0.50
N SER A 607 -5.26 -30.41 0.78
CA SER A 607 -6.05 -31.39 1.54
C SER A 607 -6.99 -30.74 2.57
N ARG A 608 -7.20 -29.43 2.51
CA ARG A 608 -7.93 -28.66 3.54
C ARG A 608 -9.10 -27.86 2.95
N PRO A 609 -10.20 -27.69 3.69
CA PRO A 609 -11.25 -26.74 3.32
C PRO A 609 -10.78 -25.29 3.54
N LEU A 610 -11.32 -24.36 2.75
CA LEU A 610 -11.04 -22.94 2.91
C LEU A 610 -11.89 -22.32 4.02
N ASP A 611 -11.34 -22.22 5.23
CA ASP A 611 -11.89 -21.42 6.33
C ASP A 611 -11.67 -19.92 6.02
N LEU A 612 -12.61 -19.34 5.27
CA LEU A 612 -12.60 -17.96 4.74
C LEU A 612 -13.58 -17.06 5.49
N VAL A 613 -13.11 -15.89 5.95
CA VAL A 613 -13.99 -14.81 6.42
C VAL A 613 -13.66 -13.49 5.72
N ILE A 614 -14.71 -12.73 5.41
CA ILE A 614 -14.63 -11.45 4.70
C ILE A 614 -14.72 -10.30 5.72
N SER A 615 -13.76 -9.36 5.66
CA SER A 615 -13.76 -8.15 6.48
C SER A 615 -14.73 -7.10 5.92
N LYS A 616 -15.28 -6.25 6.79
CA LYS A 616 -15.93 -4.98 6.43
C LYS A 616 -15.06 -4.10 5.53
N LYS A 617 -13.72 -4.25 5.55
CA LYS A 617 -12.80 -3.60 4.59
C LYS A 617 -13.08 -3.97 3.14
N LEU A 618 -13.50 -5.21 2.85
CA LEU A 618 -13.86 -5.62 1.48
C LEU A 618 -15.13 -4.91 1.02
N TYR A 619 -16.18 -4.89 1.85
CA TYR A 619 -17.45 -4.22 1.53
C TYR A 619 -17.31 -2.68 1.44
N MET A 620 -16.47 -2.09 2.29
CA MET A 620 -16.08 -0.69 2.20
C MET A 620 -15.32 -0.39 0.91
N LEU A 621 -14.32 -1.21 0.55
CA LEU A 621 -13.58 -1.02 -0.69
C LEU A 621 -14.47 -1.27 -1.92
N GLN A 622 -15.45 -2.18 -1.84
CA GLN A 622 -16.42 -2.41 -2.92
C GLN A 622 -17.22 -1.16 -3.29
N GLN A 623 -17.57 -0.31 -2.30
CA GLN A 623 -18.18 1.00 -2.57
C GLN A 623 -17.25 1.86 -3.42
N PHE A 624 -16.00 2.02 -2.97
CA PHE A 624 -15.00 2.82 -3.67
C PHE A 624 -14.68 2.30 -5.08
N VAL A 625 -14.58 0.98 -5.28
CA VAL A 625 -14.32 0.39 -6.62
C VAL A 625 -15.49 0.62 -7.58
N ARG A 626 -16.74 0.51 -7.09
CA ARG A 626 -17.95 0.67 -7.92
C ARG A 626 -18.33 2.13 -8.18
N GLY A 627 -18.16 3.02 -7.20
CA GLY A 627 -18.43 4.45 -7.33
C GLY A 627 -17.25 5.27 -7.88
N ALA A 628 -16.05 4.71 -7.97
CA ALA A 628 -14.89 5.34 -8.60
C ALA A 628 -14.06 4.33 -9.43
N PRO A 629 -14.62 3.76 -10.51
CA PRO A 629 -13.87 2.91 -11.43
C PRO A 629 -12.77 3.70 -12.17
N ARG A 630 -11.92 2.99 -12.93
CA ARG A 630 -10.88 3.62 -13.77
C ARG A 630 -11.53 4.60 -14.74
N GLY A 631 -10.93 5.78 -14.88
CA GLY A 631 -11.47 6.89 -15.69
C GLY A 631 -12.23 7.94 -14.88
N SER A 632 -12.69 7.63 -13.66
CA SER A 632 -13.33 8.62 -12.78
C SER A 632 -12.41 9.80 -12.45
N LEU A 633 -13.01 10.97 -12.28
CA LEU A 633 -12.37 12.24 -11.96
C LEU A 633 -12.72 12.60 -10.51
N PRO A 634 -11.74 12.72 -9.60
CA PRO A 634 -12.02 13.23 -8.25
C PRO A 634 -12.41 14.71 -8.32
N LEU A 635 -13.52 15.04 -7.68
CA LEU A 635 -14.09 16.39 -7.64
C LEU A 635 -13.69 17.12 -6.35
N ARG A 636 -13.74 18.45 -6.36
CA ARG A 636 -13.65 19.27 -5.15
C ARG A 636 -14.97 19.24 -4.38
N ILE A 637 -14.89 19.28 -3.05
CA ILE A 637 -16.04 19.60 -2.19
C ILE A 637 -15.83 20.96 -1.54
N ASP A 638 -16.82 21.85 -1.69
CA ASP A 638 -16.87 23.09 -0.94
C ASP A 638 -17.77 22.87 0.28
N ALA A 639 -17.12 22.77 1.44
CA ALA A 639 -17.71 22.33 2.70
C ALA A 639 -17.02 23.02 3.89
N ALA A 640 -17.56 22.83 5.09
CA ALA A 640 -16.95 23.34 6.32
C ALA A 640 -15.60 22.67 6.65
N ASP A 641 -14.71 23.41 7.33
CA ASP A 641 -13.39 22.95 7.76
C ASP A 641 -13.45 21.57 8.45
N GLY A 642 -12.79 20.57 7.84
CA GLY A 642 -12.68 19.21 8.37
C GLY A 642 -13.44 18.17 7.55
N CYS A 643 -14.46 18.56 6.78
CA CYS A 643 -15.25 17.61 5.99
C CYS A 643 -14.37 16.88 4.93
N GLN A 644 -13.28 17.52 4.45
CA GLN A 644 -12.31 16.93 3.51
C GLN A 644 -11.49 15.74 4.07
N HIS A 645 -11.60 15.42 5.36
CA HIS A 645 -10.99 14.22 5.95
C HIS A 645 -11.93 13.02 5.98
N CYS A 646 -13.25 13.23 5.84
CA CYS A 646 -14.28 12.21 6.01
C CYS A 646 -15.22 12.06 4.80
N ILE A 647 -15.20 13.01 3.86
CA ILE A 647 -16.02 13.00 2.65
C ILE A 647 -15.13 13.15 1.41
N THR A 648 -15.36 12.34 0.37
CA THR A 648 -14.71 12.48 -0.96
C THR A 648 -15.71 12.18 -2.08
N THR A 649 -15.44 12.67 -3.27
CA THR A 649 -16.39 12.71 -4.40
C THR A 649 -15.71 12.42 -5.72
N PHE A 650 -16.39 11.68 -6.60
CA PHE A 650 -15.92 11.38 -7.95
C PHE A 650 -17.04 11.56 -8.97
N PHE A 651 -16.71 12.01 -10.18
CA PHE A 651 -17.56 11.92 -11.36
C PHE A 651 -16.98 10.85 -12.30
N ASN A 652 -17.82 10.01 -12.91
CA ASN A 652 -17.39 9.12 -13.99
C ASN A 652 -17.98 9.57 -15.34
N PRO A 653 -17.14 10.05 -16.29
CA PRO A 653 -17.61 10.55 -17.58
C PRO A 653 -18.01 9.45 -18.58
N ASP A 654 -17.51 8.21 -18.42
CA ASP A 654 -17.84 7.09 -19.32
C ASP A 654 -19.18 6.43 -18.95
N GLN A 655 -19.67 6.67 -17.72
CA GLN A 655 -20.87 6.05 -17.15
C GLN A 655 -21.88 7.07 -16.60
N HIS A 656 -21.64 8.37 -16.79
CA HIS A 656 -22.52 9.49 -16.47
C HIS A 656 -23.11 9.44 -15.05
N PHE A 657 -22.24 9.40 -14.03
CA PHE A 657 -22.67 9.42 -12.63
C PHE A 657 -21.70 10.15 -11.71
N VAL A 658 -22.22 10.71 -10.62
CA VAL A 658 -21.44 11.21 -9.48
C VAL A 658 -21.56 10.24 -8.31
N SER A 659 -20.47 10.02 -7.58
CA SER A 659 -20.46 9.34 -6.30
C SER A 659 -19.98 10.26 -5.17
N VAL A 660 -20.53 10.04 -3.97
CA VAL A 660 -20.11 10.66 -2.71
C VAL A 660 -19.83 9.54 -1.71
N PHE A 661 -18.71 9.63 -0.99
CA PHE A 661 -18.35 8.71 0.07
C PHE A 661 -18.29 9.45 1.40
N ILE A 662 -18.93 8.93 2.44
CA ILE A 662 -19.08 9.55 3.76
C ILE A 662 -18.62 8.56 4.84
N VAL A 663 -17.55 8.90 5.55
CA VAL A 663 -16.96 8.09 6.63
C VAL A 663 -17.38 8.66 7.98
N ASN A 664 -18.46 8.14 8.57
CA ASN A 664 -18.89 8.55 9.90
C ASN A 664 -18.21 7.68 10.98
N GLN A 665 -17.28 8.28 11.72
CA GLN A 665 -16.52 7.63 12.79
C GLN A 665 -17.12 7.82 14.19
N HIS A 666 -18.20 8.61 14.33
CA HIS A 666 -18.90 8.80 15.59
C HIS A 666 -19.86 7.64 15.87
N ASN A 667 -20.36 7.53 17.10
CA ASN A 667 -21.39 6.56 17.47
C ASN A 667 -22.83 7.04 17.17
N VAL A 668 -23.00 8.29 16.74
CA VAL A 668 -24.28 8.89 16.36
C VAL A 668 -24.41 9.05 14.84
N THR A 669 -25.64 9.00 14.33
CA THR A 669 -25.96 9.35 12.94
C THR A 669 -25.73 10.83 12.69
N HIS A 670 -25.15 11.18 11.54
CA HIS A 670 -25.02 12.55 11.05
C HIS A 670 -25.70 12.68 9.68
N SER A 671 -26.58 13.67 9.55
CA SER A 671 -27.21 14.05 8.29
C SER A 671 -26.39 15.12 7.59
N ALA A 672 -26.10 14.93 6.31
CA ALA A 672 -25.47 15.94 5.44
C ALA A 672 -26.36 16.21 4.21
N THR A 673 -26.33 17.43 3.69
CA THR A 673 -27.10 17.80 2.49
C THR A 673 -26.14 18.12 1.36
N PHE A 674 -26.25 17.39 0.24
CA PHE A 674 -25.39 17.56 -0.92
C PHE A 674 -26.11 18.37 -1.99
N GLN A 675 -25.44 19.37 -2.53
CA GLN A 675 -25.94 20.26 -3.58
C GLN A 675 -25.39 19.81 -4.93
N PHE A 676 -26.29 19.66 -5.91
CA PHE A 676 -26.00 19.18 -7.28
C PHE A 676 -26.44 20.19 -8.35
N GLU A 677 -26.60 21.47 -8.01
CA GLU A 677 -27.08 22.51 -8.93
C GLU A 677 -26.16 22.75 -10.14
N ASP A 678 -24.87 22.42 -10.03
CA ASP A 678 -23.89 22.47 -11.12
C ASP A 678 -23.92 21.23 -12.05
N PHE A 679 -24.92 20.35 -11.91
CA PHE A 679 -25.10 19.14 -12.73
C PHE A 679 -26.43 19.14 -13.50
N VAL A 680 -26.41 18.53 -14.68
CA VAL A 680 -27.55 18.35 -15.58
C VAL A 680 -27.72 16.89 -15.97
N ARG A 681 -28.88 16.52 -16.50
CA ARG A 681 -29.11 15.17 -17.03
C ARG A 681 -28.25 14.90 -18.26
N ALA A 682 -27.45 13.83 -18.19
CA ALA A 682 -26.63 13.35 -19.30
C ALA A 682 -27.50 12.90 -20.49
N ASP A 683 -28.56 12.12 -20.20
CA ASP A 683 -29.61 11.78 -21.16
C ASP A 683 -30.95 12.37 -20.71
N GLY A 684 -31.41 13.40 -21.41
CA GLY A 684 -32.70 14.06 -21.15
C GLY A 684 -33.95 13.21 -21.41
N SER A 685 -33.80 11.99 -21.95
CA SER A 685 -34.88 10.99 -22.06
C SER A 685 -34.98 10.05 -20.85
N LYS A 686 -33.98 10.05 -19.96
CA LYS A 686 -33.94 9.22 -18.75
C LYS A 686 -34.18 10.06 -17.49
N ALA A 687 -34.66 9.39 -16.44
CA ALA A 687 -34.64 9.92 -15.07
C ALA A 687 -33.22 9.86 -14.49
N CYS A 688 -32.96 10.64 -13.45
CA CYS A 688 -31.81 10.44 -12.56
C CYS A 688 -32.15 9.35 -11.55
N ALA A 689 -31.24 8.42 -11.30
CA ALA A 689 -31.40 7.41 -10.25
C ALA A 689 -30.41 7.66 -9.12
N PHE A 690 -30.88 7.61 -7.88
CA PHE A 690 -30.12 7.90 -6.68
C PHE A 690 -30.10 6.68 -5.76
N GLU A 691 -28.91 6.13 -5.51
CA GLU A 691 -28.72 4.93 -4.68
C GLU A 691 -27.82 5.24 -3.49
N VAL A 692 -28.16 4.68 -2.31
CA VAL A 692 -27.37 4.83 -1.07
C VAL A 692 -26.97 3.46 -0.55
N PHE A 693 -25.66 3.23 -0.41
CA PHE A 693 -25.09 1.98 0.07
C PHE A 693 -24.35 2.17 1.39
N ARG A 694 -24.48 1.22 2.33
CA ARG A 694 -23.85 1.32 3.66
C ARG A 694 -23.05 0.08 4.04
N THR A 695 -21.90 0.30 4.67
CA THR A 695 -21.11 -0.70 5.37
C THR A 695 -20.93 -0.25 6.82
N SER A 696 -21.39 -1.07 7.77
CA SER A 696 -21.37 -0.78 9.21
C SER A 696 -21.01 -2.06 9.99
N ALA A 697 -21.23 -2.12 11.30
CA ALA A 697 -21.12 -3.37 12.05
C ALA A 697 -22.08 -4.46 11.49
N THR A 698 -23.30 -4.09 11.09
CA THR A 698 -24.35 -5.02 10.63
C THR A 698 -24.50 -5.05 9.11
N GLU A 699 -24.30 -3.92 8.42
CA GLU A 699 -24.48 -3.81 6.96
C GLU A 699 -23.19 -4.17 6.19
N ASN A 700 -23.34 -4.83 5.03
CA ASN A 700 -22.26 -5.35 4.18
C ASN A 700 -22.43 -4.80 2.75
N ASN A 701 -22.06 -3.53 2.52
CA ASN A 701 -22.39 -2.80 1.29
C ASN A 701 -23.89 -2.89 0.93
N THR A 702 -24.75 -2.81 1.94
CA THR A 702 -26.21 -2.94 1.80
C THR A 702 -26.77 -1.69 1.15
N MET A 703 -27.59 -1.82 0.10
CA MET A 703 -28.38 -0.70 -0.41
C MET A 703 -29.48 -0.37 0.61
N VAL A 704 -29.44 0.84 1.17
CA VAL A 704 -30.33 1.30 2.25
C VAL A 704 -31.38 2.31 1.79
N SER A 705 -31.20 2.90 0.60
CA SER A 705 -32.20 3.70 -0.09
C SER A 705 -31.96 3.67 -1.60
N SER A 706 -33.03 3.81 -2.37
CA SER A 706 -33.00 4.01 -3.83
C SER A 706 -34.20 4.89 -4.22
N GLN A 707 -33.97 5.90 -5.05
CA GLN A 707 -35.02 6.83 -5.52
C GLN A 707 -34.75 7.31 -6.94
N GLU A 708 -35.79 7.36 -7.78
CA GLU A 708 -35.74 8.02 -9.09
C GLU A 708 -36.23 9.48 -8.99
N TYR A 709 -35.62 10.36 -9.79
CA TYR A 709 -36.01 11.76 -9.94
C TYR A 709 -36.19 12.09 -11.44
N PRO A 710 -37.27 12.81 -11.84
CA PRO A 710 -37.47 13.18 -13.26
C PRO A 710 -36.39 14.10 -13.84
N ASP A 711 -35.67 14.82 -12.98
CA ASP A 711 -34.53 15.68 -13.33
C ASP A 711 -33.50 15.67 -12.18
N VAL A 712 -32.37 16.37 -12.34
CA VAL A 712 -31.36 16.47 -11.28
C VAL A 712 -31.94 17.16 -10.03
N PRO A 713 -31.95 16.51 -8.85
CA PRO A 713 -32.40 17.15 -7.62
C PRO A 713 -31.35 18.14 -7.11
N ALA A 714 -31.71 19.43 -6.99
CA ALA A 714 -30.81 20.49 -6.54
C ALA A 714 -30.12 20.18 -5.19
N PHE A 715 -30.84 19.52 -4.27
CA PHE A 715 -30.34 19.10 -2.96
C PHE A 715 -30.78 17.68 -2.63
N ILE A 716 -29.90 16.89 -2.00
CA ILE A 716 -30.23 15.57 -1.45
C ILE A 716 -29.67 15.43 -0.04
N GLN A 717 -30.52 15.11 0.94
CA GLN A 717 -30.11 14.82 2.31
C GLN A 717 -29.77 13.33 2.47
N VAL A 718 -28.67 13.02 3.15
CA VAL A 718 -28.18 11.65 3.39
C VAL A 718 -27.81 11.46 4.85
N ASP A 719 -28.38 10.40 5.46
CA ASP A 719 -28.10 10.01 6.84
C ASP A 719 -26.96 8.98 6.90
N ALA A 720 -25.77 9.46 7.25
CA ALA A 720 -24.62 8.62 7.53
C ALA A 720 -24.71 8.08 8.97
N LEU A 721 -25.14 6.83 9.11
CA LEU A 721 -25.26 6.11 10.38
C LEU A 721 -23.94 6.15 11.17
N GLY A 722 -24.03 6.20 12.50
CA GLY A 722 -22.86 6.09 13.37
C GLY A 722 -22.02 4.84 13.07
N SER A 723 -20.70 5.01 13.03
CA SER A 723 -19.71 3.96 12.78
C SER A 723 -19.96 3.22 11.45
N SER A 724 -20.17 3.99 10.38
CA SER A 724 -20.40 3.45 9.03
C SER A 724 -19.61 4.19 7.95
N VAL A 725 -19.37 3.49 6.84
CA VAL A 725 -19.09 4.10 5.54
C VAL A 725 -20.39 4.05 4.75
N THR A 726 -20.94 5.23 4.45
CA THR A 726 -22.10 5.39 3.58
C THR A 726 -21.60 5.97 2.26
N SER A 727 -21.95 5.35 1.15
CA SER A 727 -21.72 5.87 -0.20
C SER A 727 -23.04 6.14 -0.89
N VAL A 728 -22.97 7.05 -1.85
CA VAL A 728 -24.10 7.65 -2.54
C VAL A 728 -23.73 7.67 -4.02
N VAL A 729 -24.65 7.29 -4.90
CA VAL A 729 -24.44 7.36 -6.35
C VAL A 729 -25.65 8.02 -6.99
N LEU A 730 -25.40 9.08 -7.77
CA LEU A 730 -26.41 9.77 -8.59
C LEU A 730 -26.07 9.50 -10.05
N HIS A 731 -26.93 8.74 -10.72
CA HIS A 731 -26.78 8.29 -12.11
C HIS A 731 -27.53 9.18 -13.10
N ASN A 732 -27.11 9.11 -14.37
CA ASN A 732 -27.59 9.91 -15.50
C ASN A 732 -27.34 11.41 -15.36
N VAL A 733 -26.18 11.78 -14.80
CA VAL A 733 -25.78 13.19 -14.60
C VAL A 733 -24.40 13.48 -15.16
N ASP A 734 -24.25 14.67 -15.73
CA ASP A 734 -23.00 15.28 -16.19
C ASP A 734 -22.85 16.68 -15.56
N PRO A 735 -21.62 17.19 -15.38
CA PRO A 735 -21.36 18.60 -15.10
C PRO A 735 -21.95 19.55 -16.16
N THR A 736 -22.21 20.79 -15.75
CA THR A 736 -22.68 21.91 -16.59
C THR A 736 -21.62 22.54 -17.49
#